data_AF-A0AAW2Y3Z5-F1
#
_entry.id   AF-A0AAW2Y3Z5-F1
#
_cell.length_a   1.000
_cell.length_b   1.000
_cell.length_c   1.000
_cell.angle_alpha   90.00
_cell.angle_beta   90.00
_cell.angle_gamma   90.00
#
_symmetry.space_group_name_H-M   'P 1'
#
loop_
_entity.id
_entity.type
_entity.pdbx_description
1 polymer ?
#
loop_
_entity_poly.entity_id
_entity_poly.type
_entity_poly.pdbx_seq_one_letter_code
_entity_poly.pdbx_strand_id
1 'polypeptide(L)'
;MKPKSKQFLEQKWDKIFGNCSELGFEEEPETLAIEEAVKVLLQGLGEISIVKGLRKTPLRVAKGPKRKGPEVKCHVGYVPSGHRVVGLSKLSRVAEVFAKRLQEPQRLANEICAAFAARYQTTGVAVVSQCSHIHFPNFESALFDPNHKGWVKMLVRSGSGVFDNENTADIWTDFLSLLRFRGINTEDFCSRVSNDKSWCPSHTFCRVAASDSALLGAVSSILCSLGEDPSRKELVETPTRFVKWLMNFKNTNLDLKLNGFVRSKRDSLTSNGDFSNEEHLCSELNLSFWSQCEHHLLPFHGVVHIGYYGSNGFSPVGKSLLQSIVHFYGFKLQVQERLTRQIAETVSSFLGEDIIVVVEASHTCMISRGIEKFGSSTATIAVLGRFSTDPSARAKFLQIIPSSSPCEAADEEIFAWSWRKSRERMEIIQQAILSWRPHFILLTSTQCQPHQINAASLSHLAHRPLTLPPVAGLPLGLASTSDLTPTQSELLKVALDLMQPQIRQLLSQLKPHFVLFDFAQEWLPKMASDLGIKTVFYSVFIALSTAYLTVPARLPEPGTYPTLEQVKNPPPGFPATSVAAVKTFEARDFLYMFKSFNNRPCVYDRVISGLKGSSIILAKTCNEMEAPYIQYVKSQFNKPVLLVGPVVPEGRADQLEGKWADWLGQFEAKSVIYCSFGSETFLNDDQIRELALGLELTGLPFLLVLNFPANADASAELRRALPEGLMERVKGKGVISSGWVEQQKILAHSSVGCYLSHAGFSSVIEGLLNDCQLVLLPQKGDQFLNSKLVSGDLRAGVEVNRRDEDGYFGKEDIKRAVESVMVRVDEEPGKSVRGNQKKWREFVLDKGVQDGFIVDLVKEMEAIAGISNT
;
A
#
# COMPACT_ATOMS: atom_id res chain seq x y z
N MET A 1 -12.78 -26.82 39.30
CA MET A 1 -11.87 -27.55 38.39
C MET A 1 -11.32 -26.58 37.36
N LYS A 2 -10.06 -26.14 37.48
CA LYS A 2 -9.33 -25.43 36.41
C LYS A 2 -8.70 -26.46 35.45
N PRO A 3 -8.61 -26.22 34.14
CA PRO A 3 -8.00 -27.18 33.23
C PRO A 3 -6.46 -27.06 33.26
N LYS A 4 -5.80 -28.17 33.60
CA LYS A 4 -4.35 -28.33 33.78
C LYS A 4 -3.52 -28.32 32.48
N SER A 5 -4.06 -27.92 31.33
CA SER A 5 -3.38 -28.05 30.03
C SER A 5 -2.49 -26.86 29.63
N LYS A 6 -2.64 -25.69 30.28
CA LYS A 6 -1.82 -24.49 29.99
C LYS A 6 -0.46 -24.49 30.73
N GLN A 7 -0.46 -24.98 31.97
CA GLN A 7 0.69 -24.95 32.86
C GLN A 7 1.81 -25.93 32.48
N PHE A 8 1.45 -27.06 31.84
CA PHE A 8 2.42 -28.07 31.39
C PHE A 8 3.20 -27.64 30.13
N LEU A 9 2.64 -26.70 29.36
CA LEU A 9 3.30 -26.11 28.19
C LEU A 9 4.11 -24.85 28.54
N GLU A 10 3.94 -24.22 29.70
CA GLU A 10 4.81 -23.11 30.14
C GLU A 10 6.08 -23.66 30.84
N GLN A 11 5.93 -24.64 31.74
CA GLN A 11 7.04 -25.23 32.50
C GLN A 11 8.12 -25.94 31.65
N LYS A 12 7.81 -26.34 30.41
CA LYS A 12 8.79 -27.00 29.51
C LYS A 12 9.60 -25.99 28.67
N TRP A 13 9.14 -24.74 28.57
CA TRP A 13 9.86 -23.67 27.88
C TRP A 13 10.83 -22.95 28.82
N ASP A 14 10.49 -22.84 30.11
CA ASP A 14 11.39 -22.29 31.14
C ASP A 14 12.63 -23.15 31.40
N LYS A 15 12.60 -24.44 31.03
CA LYS A 15 13.76 -25.34 31.13
C LYS A 15 14.81 -25.14 30.03
N ILE A 16 14.46 -24.43 28.95
CA ILE A 16 15.37 -24.12 27.82
C ILE A 16 15.83 -22.66 27.88
N PHE A 17 15.00 -21.77 28.44
CA PHE A 17 15.28 -20.35 28.56
C PHE A 17 15.29 -19.99 30.04
N GLY A 18 16.49 -19.68 30.57
CA GLY A 18 16.67 -19.27 31.96
C GLY A 18 15.74 -18.12 32.37
N ASN A 19 15.23 -18.23 33.61
CA ASN A 19 14.30 -17.32 34.27
C ASN A 19 14.48 -15.85 33.89
N CYS A 20 13.45 -15.24 33.33
CA CYS A 20 13.30 -13.79 33.34
C CYS A 20 11.82 -13.44 33.50
N SER A 21 11.29 -13.64 34.70
CA SER A 21 9.97 -13.16 35.12
C SER A 21 10.13 -11.97 36.06
N GLU A 22 9.50 -10.85 35.67
CA GLU A 22 9.01 -9.73 36.47
C GLU A 22 9.77 -9.38 37.78
N LEU A 23 10.58 -8.31 37.73
CA LEU A 23 11.02 -7.58 38.91
C LEU A 23 10.88 -6.07 38.68
N GLY A 24 10.43 -5.37 39.73
CA GLY A 24 10.17 -3.94 39.77
C GLY A 24 11.43 -3.08 39.70
N PHE A 25 11.20 -1.77 39.57
CA PHE A 25 12.21 -0.72 39.43
C PHE A 25 13.22 -0.67 40.59
N GLU A 26 14.30 -1.44 40.47
CA GLU A 26 15.65 -1.12 40.95
C GLU A 26 16.57 -1.15 39.72
N GLU A 27 17.50 -0.19 39.57
CA GLU A 27 18.35 -0.10 38.37
C GLU A 27 19.16 -1.39 38.18
N GLU A 28 18.80 -2.21 37.17
CA GLU A 28 19.43 -3.50 36.88
C GLU A 28 20.97 -3.34 36.75
N PRO A 29 21.79 -4.19 37.39
CA PRO A 29 23.26 -4.11 37.33
C PRO A 29 23.83 -4.18 35.89
N GLU A 30 23.07 -4.77 34.95
CA GLU A 30 23.38 -4.80 33.52
C GLU A 30 23.37 -3.40 32.88
N THR A 31 22.48 -2.51 33.33
CA THR A 31 22.35 -1.14 32.81
C THR A 31 23.60 -0.31 33.17
N LEU A 32 24.10 -0.47 34.40
CA LEU A 32 25.29 0.22 34.89
C LEU A 32 26.56 -0.23 34.12
N ALA A 33 26.68 -1.53 33.83
CA ALA A 33 27.80 -2.07 33.07
C ALA A 33 27.86 -1.55 31.62
N ILE A 34 26.70 -1.47 30.95
CA ILE A 34 26.63 -0.87 29.60
C ILE A 34 26.96 0.62 29.66
N GLU A 35 26.49 1.34 30.69
CA GLU A 35 26.79 2.76 30.86
C GLU A 35 28.31 3.01 30.98
N GLU A 36 29.00 2.27 31.85
CA GLU A 36 30.45 2.40 32.03
C GLU A 36 31.23 2.02 30.77
N ALA A 37 30.83 0.94 30.09
CA ALA A 37 31.44 0.55 28.83
C ALA A 37 31.31 1.64 27.74
N VAL A 38 30.15 2.29 27.63
CA VAL A 38 29.94 3.38 26.68
C VAL A 38 30.77 4.62 27.04
N LYS A 39 31.01 4.90 28.33
CA LYS A 39 31.92 5.98 28.75
C LYS A 39 33.35 5.71 28.26
N VAL A 40 33.82 4.47 28.38
CA VAL A 40 35.14 4.06 27.87
C VAL A 40 35.22 4.22 26.34
N LEU A 41 34.17 3.85 25.60
CA LEU A 41 34.11 4.03 24.15
C LEU A 41 34.22 5.51 23.74
N LEU A 42 33.47 6.41 24.40
CA LEU A 42 33.51 7.85 24.13
C LEU A 42 34.89 8.46 24.46
N GLN A 43 35.53 8.03 25.55
CA GLN A 43 36.89 8.44 25.89
C GLN A 43 37.91 8.01 24.83
N GLY A 44 37.79 6.78 24.30
CA GLY A 44 38.66 6.28 23.24
C GLY A 44 38.58 7.10 21.95
N LEU A 45 37.39 7.62 21.63
CA LEU A 45 37.16 8.51 20.49
C LEU A 45 37.75 9.92 20.67
N GLY A 46 38.20 10.30 21.87
CA GLY A 46 38.61 11.67 22.18
C GLY A 46 37.44 12.62 22.39
N GLU A 47 36.21 12.09 22.44
CA GLU A 47 34.96 12.82 22.65
C GLU A 47 34.73 12.98 24.17
N ILE A 48 35.46 13.90 24.79
CA ILE A 48 35.36 14.17 26.23
C ILE A 48 33.96 14.76 26.53
N SER A 49 33.43 14.43 27.71
CA SER A 49 32.13 14.81 28.34
C SER A 49 31.75 16.31 28.38
N ILE A 50 32.45 17.16 27.63
CA ILE A 50 32.23 18.60 27.48
C ILE A 50 31.04 18.85 26.53
N VAL A 51 30.80 18.01 25.53
CA VAL A 51 29.64 18.13 24.63
C VAL A 51 28.35 17.77 25.37
N LYS A 52 27.47 18.76 25.58
CA LYS A 52 26.20 18.62 26.33
C LYS A 52 25.34 17.45 25.83
N GLY A 53 25.35 17.16 24.53
CA GLY A 53 24.61 16.07 23.90
C GLY A 53 25.09 14.67 24.29
N LEU A 54 26.41 14.50 24.47
CA LEU A 54 27.08 13.23 24.78
C LEU A 54 26.99 12.83 26.26
N ARG A 55 26.77 13.78 27.18
CA ARG A 55 26.71 13.49 28.63
C ARG A 55 25.65 12.45 29.00
N LYS A 56 24.51 12.45 28.30
CA LYS A 56 23.42 11.51 28.53
C LYS A 56 23.50 10.26 27.65
N THR A 57 24.46 10.20 26.72
CA THR A 57 24.58 9.08 25.76
C THR A 57 24.82 7.74 26.44
N PRO A 58 25.71 7.60 27.44
CA PRO A 58 25.88 6.34 28.16
C PRO A 58 24.56 5.79 28.72
N LEU A 59 23.82 6.63 29.45
CA LEU A 59 22.51 6.27 30.03
C LEU A 59 21.46 5.98 28.95
N ARG A 60 21.46 6.75 27.86
CA ARG A 60 20.54 6.52 26.73
C ARG A 60 20.84 5.18 26.08
N VAL A 61 22.10 4.85 25.78
CA VAL A 61 22.48 3.57 25.17
C VAL A 61 22.13 2.42 26.11
N ALA A 62 22.41 2.53 27.40
CA ALA A 62 22.07 1.53 28.41
C ALA A 62 20.56 1.28 28.52
N LYS A 63 19.74 2.33 28.37
CA LYS A 63 18.26 2.21 28.33
C LYS A 63 17.73 1.73 26.96
N GLY A 64 18.60 1.54 25.97
CA GLY A 64 18.33 1.18 24.57
C GLY A 64 17.39 0.00 24.34
N PRO A 65 16.78 -0.12 23.14
CA PRO A 65 15.76 -1.12 22.89
C PRO A 65 16.37 -2.52 22.95
N LYS A 66 15.92 -3.34 23.90
CA LYS A 66 16.36 -4.73 24.03
C LYS A 66 15.88 -5.63 22.86
N ARG A 67 15.00 -5.22 21.92
CA ARG A 67 14.20 -6.19 21.11
C ARG A 67 13.64 -5.81 19.70
N LYS A 68 14.25 -4.95 18.87
CA LYS A 68 13.82 -4.81 17.45
C LYS A 68 15.03 -4.79 16.50
N GLY A 69 15.16 -5.85 15.70
CA GLY A 69 16.24 -6.07 14.73
C GLY A 69 15.91 -5.53 13.32
N PRO A 70 16.85 -5.68 12.37
CA PRO A 70 16.69 -5.24 10.97
C PRO A 70 15.57 -6.02 10.23
N GLU A 71 15.09 -5.47 9.11
CA GLU A 71 14.12 -6.13 8.25
C GLU A 71 14.72 -7.41 7.64
N VAL A 72 14.26 -8.57 8.10
CA VAL A 72 14.63 -9.88 7.59
C VAL A 72 13.40 -10.55 7.00
N LYS A 73 13.49 -10.96 5.73
CA LYS A 73 12.46 -11.79 5.10
C LYS A 73 12.91 -13.24 5.12
N CYS A 74 12.10 -14.14 5.66
CA CYS A 74 12.44 -15.55 5.78
C CYS A 74 11.42 -16.39 5.00
N HIS A 75 11.92 -17.25 4.11
CA HIS A 75 11.16 -18.18 3.30
C HIS A 75 11.44 -19.59 3.82
N VAL A 76 10.41 -20.30 4.27
CA VAL A 76 10.55 -21.64 4.86
C VAL A 76 9.83 -22.65 3.97
N GLY A 77 10.58 -23.59 3.41
CA GLY A 77 10.06 -24.84 2.84
C GLY A 77 10.12 -25.94 3.89
N TYR A 78 9.14 -26.83 3.94
CA TYR A 78 9.22 -28.00 4.81
C TYR A 78 8.51 -29.19 4.16
N VAL A 79 9.05 -30.38 4.41
CA VAL A 79 8.45 -31.66 4.02
C VAL A 79 7.99 -32.35 5.31
N PRO A 80 6.67 -32.55 5.50
CA PRO A 80 6.15 -33.19 6.70
C PRO A 80 6.62 -34.65 6.82
N SER A 81 6.63 -35.18 8.04
CA SER A 81 6.85 -36.60 8.32
C SER A 81 5.58 -37.22 8.90
N GLY A 82 5.09 -38.29 8.28
CA GLY A 82 3.78 -38.87 8.58
C GLY A 82 2.62 -37.88 8.34
N HIS A 83 1.50 -38.07 9.03
CA HIS A 83 0.30 -37.19 8.93
C HIS A 83 0.39 -35.91 9.78
N ARG A 84 1.59 -35.40 10.11
CA ARG A 84 1.75 -34.22 10.97
C ARG A 84 2.15 -32.99 10.15
N VAL A 85 1.31 -31.95 10.20
CA VAL A 85 1.49 -30.68 9.48
C VAL A 85 1.84 -29.57 10.48
N VAL A 86 2.81 -28.71 10.13
CA VAL A 86 3.18 -27.54 10.95
C VAL A 86 2.27 -26.37 10.57
N GLY A 87 1.47 -25.87 11.51
CA GLY A 87 0.60 -24.71 11.27
C GLY A 87 1.38 -23.42 10.98
N LEU A 88 0.90 -22.61 10.05
CA LEU A 88 1.57 -21.40 9.54
C LEU A 88 1.97 -20.39 10.63
N SER A 89 1.15 -20.21 11.66
CA SER A 89 1.44 -19.31 12.78
C SER A 89 2.63 -19.75 13.65
N LYS A 90 3.00 -21.04 13.59
CA LYS A 90 4.19 -21.55 14.27
C LYS A 90 5.45 -21.24 13.47
N LEU A 91 5.35 -21.17 12.13
CA LEU A 91 6.48 -20.84 11.27
C LEU A 91 6.98 -19.41 11.53
N SER A 92 6.05 -18.45 11.57
CA SER A 92 6.37 -17.05 11.84
C SER A 92 6.94 -16.85 13.26
N ARG A 93 6.38 -17.53 14.26
CA ARG A 93 6.81 -17.37 15.65
C ARG A 93 8.23 -17.87 15.89
N VAL A 94 8.64 -18.96 15.24
CA VAL A 94 10.02 -19.46 15.32
C VAL A 94 10.99 -18.46 14.71
N ALA A 95 10.71 -17.95 13.50
CA ALA A 95 11.54 -16.95 12.84
C ALA A 95 11.67 -15.65 13.68
N GLU A 96 10.56 -15.20 14.27
CA GLU A 96 10.52 -13.99 15.10
C GLU A 96 11.37 -14.12 16.38
N VAL A 97 11.37 -15.29 17.03
CA VAL A 97 12.16 -15.54 18.25
C VAL A 97 13.66 -15.43 17.95
N PHE A 98 14.12 -16.06 16.87
CA PHE A 98 15.55 -16.04 16.52
C PHE A 98 16.01 -14.69 15.98
N ALA A 99 15.16 -13.96 15.26
CA ALA A 99 15.46 -12.62 14.73
C ALA A 99 15.60 -11.54 15.84
N LYS A 100 15.15 -11.82 17.06
CA LYS A 100 15.29 -10.90 18.21
C LYS A 100 16.67 -10.96 18.90
N ARG A 101 17.57 -11.83 18.45
CA ARG A 101 18.94 -11.99 19.00
C ARG A 101 19.99 -11.38 18.07
N LEU A 102 21.22 -11.21 18.56
CA LEU A 102 22.35 -10.84 17.71
C LEU A 102 22.72 -12.01 16.80
N GLN A 103 22.29 -11.95 15.54
CA GLN A 103 22.42 -13.04 14.59
C GLN A 103 23.24 -12.63 13.36
N GLU A 104 24.09 -13.54 12.92
CA GLU A 104 24.61 -13.55 11.55
C GLU A 104 23.57 -14.25 10.66
N PRO A 105 23.32 -13.79 9.41
CA PRO A 105 22.20 -14.32 8.64
C PRO A 105 22.24 -15.81 8.34
N GLN A 106 23.41 -16.38 8.01
CA GLN A 106 23.53 -17.81 7.80
C GLN A 106 23.18 -18.58 9.08
N ARG A 107 23.65 -18.11 10.24
CA ARG A 107 23.28 -18.66 11.55
C ARG A 107 21.79 -18.54 11.83
N LEU A 108 21.16 -17.39 11.54
CA LEU A 108 19.70 -17.23 11.69
C LEU A 108 18.95 -18.28 10.87
N ALA A 109 19.34 -18.48 9.60
CA ALA A 109 18.76 -19.51 8.75
C ALA A 109 18.98 -20.92 9.32
N ASN A 110 20.18 -21.21 9.84
CA ASN A 110 20.52 -22.49 10.46
C ASN A 110 19.72 -22.75 11.74
N GLU A 111 19.60 -21.78 12.64
CA GLU A 111 18.88 -21.92 13.91
C GLU A 111 17.38 -22.10 13.69
N ILE A 112 16.80 -21.34 12.74
CA ILE A 112 15.41 -21.53 12.31
C ILE A 112 15.22 -22.95 11.75
N CYS A 113 16.11 -23.38 10.85
CA CYS A 113 16.07 -24.70 10.22
C CYS A 113 16.19 -25.84 11.26
N ALA A 114 17.17 -25.76 12.15
CA ALA A 114 17.40 -26.74 13.21
C ALA A 114 16.26 -26.79 14.22
N ALA A 115 15.68 -25.63 14.60
CA ALA A 115 14.53 -25.57 15.49
C ALA A 115 13.31 -26.26 14.87
N PHE A 116 13.08 -26.09 13.56
CA PHE A 116 12.00 -26.81 12.88
C PHE A 116 12.26 -28.31 12.82
N ALA A 117 13.46 -28.73 12.41
CA ALA A 117 13.83 -30.13 12.31
C ALA A 117 13.68 -30.86 13.65
N ALA A 118 14.23 -30.29 14.73
CA ALA A 118 14.21 -30.89 16.06
C ALA A 118 12.79 -30.92 16.68
N ARG A 119 12.00 -29.85 16.50
CA ARG A 119 10.72 -29.69 17.21
C ARG A 119 9.58 -30.46 16.55
N TYR A 120 9.62 -30.61 15.23
CA TYR A 120 8.51 -31.13 14.44
C TYR A 120 8.82 -32.45 13.74
N GLN A 121 10.03 -33.01 13.89
CA GLN A 121 10.43 -34.31 13.34
C GLN A 121 10.15 -34.41 11.83
N THR A 122 10.32 -33.31 11.10
CA THR A 122 10.06 -33.19 9.67
C THR A 122 11.01 -34.07 8.85
N THR A 123 10.53 -34.54 7.69
CA THR A 123 11.35 -35.27 6.72
C THR A 123 12.39 -34.35 6.07
N GLY A 124 12.10 -33.05 5.98
CA GLY A 124 13.11 -32.03 5.72
C GLY A 124 12.60 -30.61 5.89
N VAL A 125 13.52 -29.65 6.03
CA VAL A 125 13.23 -28.21 6.13
C VAL A 125 14.24 -27.44 5.28
N ALA A 126 13.76 -26.48 4.52
CA ALA A 126 14.55 -25.47 3.81
C ALA A 126 14.23 -24.09 4.37
N VAL A 127 15.25 -23.27 4.59
CA VAL A 127 15.13 -21.88 5.02
C VAL A 127 15.96 -21.03 4.08
N VAL A 128 15.36 -20.01 3.47
CA VAL A 128 16.06 -18.97 2.69
C VAL A 128 15.75 -17.63 3.34
N SER A 129 16.77 -16.89 3.75
CA SER A 129 16.58 -15.57 4.38
C SER A 129 17.17 -14.47 3.50
N GLN A 130 16.37 -13.44 3.22
CA GLN A 130 16.78 -12.19 2.62
C GLN A 130 17.06 -11.18 3.73
N CYS A 131 18.30 -10.70 3.78
CA CYS A 131 18.75 -9.74 4.78
C CYS A 131 19.33 -8.52 4.07
N SER A 132 19.14 -7.33 4.65
CA SER A 132 19.82 -6.11 4.20
C SER A 132 20.77 -5.63 5.30
N HIS A 133 21.97 -5.25 4.92
CA HIS A 133 22.99 -4.74 5.84
C HIS A 133 23.55 -3.41 5.34
N ILE A 134 23.82 -2.48 6.26
CA ILE A 134 24.44 -1.20 5.92
C ILE A 134 25.94 -1.42 5.75
N HIS A 135 26.46 -1.18 4.55
CA HIS A 135 27.91 -1.14 4.37
C HIS A 135 28.42 0.24 4.78
N PHE A 136 29.27 0.30 5.81
CA PHE A 136 30.02 1.51 6.15
C PHE A 136 31.39 1.44 5.46
N PRO A 137 31.67 2.29 4.45
CA PRO A 137 32.98 2.31 3.82
C PRO A 137 34.02 2.86 4.81
N ASN A 138 35.30 2.51 4.62
CA ASN A 138 36.36 3.23 5.31
C ASN A 138 36.48 4.65 4.69
N PHE A 139 36.99 5.62 5.45
CA PHE A 139 37.02 7.02 5.00
C PHE A 139 37.77 7.19 3.66
N GLU A 140 38.81 6.39 3.43
CA GLU A 140 39.57 6.40 2.17
C GLU A 140 38.74 5.87 1.00
N SER A 141 38.05 4.73 1.14
CA SER A 141 37.22 4.12 0.10
C SER A 141 35.97 4.94 -0.21
N ALA A 142 35.37 5.58 0.80
CA ALA A 142 34.21 6.45 0.64
C ALA A 142 34.49 7.70 -0.21
N LEU A 143 35.75 8.12 -0.28
CA LEU A 143 36.18 9.27 -1.08
C LEU A 143 36.50 8.91 -2.55
N PHE A 144 36.79 7.64 -2.84
CA PHE A 144 37.25 7.21 -4.17
C PHE A 144 36.25 6.34 -4.94
N ASP A 145 35.19 5.83 -4.29
CA ASP A 145 34.13 5.07 -4.97
C ASP A 145 32.77 5.82 -4.94
N PRO A 146 32.42 6.55 -6.01
CA PRO A 146 31.14 7.24 -6.13
C PRO A 146 29.93 6.28 -6.28
N ASN A 147 30.15 4.97 -6.47
CA ASN A 147 29.11 3.97 -6.69
C ASN A 147 28.73 3.15 -5.44
N HIS A 148 29.14 3.61 -4.25
CA HIS A 148 28.89 2.88 -3.02
C HIS A 148 27.38 2.79 -2.67
N LYS A 149 26.76 1.63 -2.97
CA LYS A 149 25.36 1.30 -2.64
C LYS A 149 25.26 0.96 -1.15
N GLY A 150 25.01 1.95 -0.29
CA GLY A 150 25.12 1.79 1.17
C GLY A 150 24.26 0.71 1.85
N TRP A 151 23.30 0.10 1.14
CA TRP A 151 22.62 -1.12 1.57
C TRP A 151 23.03 -2.31 0.70
N VAL A 152 23.55 -3.35 1.32
CA VAL A 152 23.87 -4.62 0.68
C VAL A 152 22.78 -5.62 1.01
N LYS A 153 22.12 -6.13 -0.03
CA LYS A 153 21.17 -7.23 0.10
C LYS A 153 21.93 -8.55 0.02
N MET A 154 21.58 -9.49 0.89
CA MET A 154 22.18 -10.81 0.94
C MET A 154 21.11 -11.88 1.07
N LEU A 155 21.37 -13.00 0.41
CA LEU A 155 20.50 -14.17 0.40
C LEU A 155 21.28 -15.36 0.97
N VAL A 156 20.80 -15.90 2.08
CA VAL A 156 21.40 -17.07 2.77
C VAL A 156 20.42 -18.23 2.79
N ARG A 157 20.93 -19.47 2.88
CA ARG A 157 20.09 -20.68 2.85
C ARG A 157 20.56 -21.74 3.84
N SER A 158 19.63 -22.47 4.45
CA SER A 158 19.88 -23.63 5.29
C SER A 158 18.92 -24.76 4.93
N GLY A 159 19.40 -25.99 4.96
CA GLY A 159 18.60 -27.20 4.73
C GLY A 159 18.76 -28.19 5.87
N SER A 160 17.78 -29.08 6.04
CA SER A 160 17.79 -30.24 6.93
C SER A 160 16.98 -31.39 6.32
N GLY A 161 17.36 -32.65 6.58
CA GLY A 161 16.66 -33.85 6.11
C GLY A 161 16.78 -34.04 4.60
N VAL A 162 15.66 -34.13 3.88
CA VAL A 162 15.66 -34.19 2.41
C VAL A 162 16.24 -32.93 1.73
N PHE A 163 16.47 -31.86 2.50
CA PHE A 163 17.17 -30.66 2.04
C PHE A 163 18.66 -30.61 2.45
N ASP A 164 19.22 -31.68 3.05
CA ASP A 164 20.64 -31.72 3.50
C ASP A 164 21.64 -31.86 2.35
N ASN A 165 21.31 -32.61 1.30
CA ASN A 165 22.23 -32.90 0.20
C ASN A 165 21.84 -32.14 -1.08
N GLU A 166 22.80 -31.41 -1.65
CA GLU A 166 22.63 -30.71 -2.95
C GLU A 166 22.42 -31.69 -4.12
N ASN A 167 22.75 -32.99 -3.94
CA ASN A 167 22.57 -34.05 -4.93
C ASN A 167 21.16 -34.67 -4.95
N THR A 168 20.29 -34.36 -3.98
CA THR A 168 18.85 -34.61 -4.08
C THR A 168 18.21 -33.41 -4.79
N ALA A 169 18.45 -33.34 -6.10
CA ALA A 169 18.26 -32.14 -6.91
C ALA A 169 16.79 -31.67 -7.02
N ASP A 170 15.79 -32.55 -6.86
CA ASP A 170 14.42 -32.22 -7.27
C ASP A 170 13.73 -31.23 -6.32
N ILE A 171 13.71 -31.51 -5.01
CA ILE A 171 12.91 -30.71 -4.06
C ILE A 171 13.55 -29.33 -3.77
N TRP A 172 14.89 -29.25 -3.74
CA TRP A 172 15.57 -27.95 -3.63
C TRP A 172 15.31 -27.10 -4.88
N THR A 173 15.35 -27.70 -6.07
CA THR A 173 15.08 -26.99 -7.33
C THR A 173 13.65 -26.50 -7.38
N ASP A 174 12.67 -27.30 -6.95
CA ASP A 174 11.27 -26.89 -6.87
C ASP A 174 11.08 -25.70 -5.93
N PHE A 175 11.65 -25.77 -4.73
CA PHE A 175 11.54 -24.68 -3.77
C PHE A 175 12.21 -23.39 -4.27
N LEU A 176 13.40 -23.48 -4.87
CA LEU A 176 14.06 -22.31 -5.46
C LEU A 176 13.31 -21.76 -6.68
N SER A 177 12.70 -22.61 -7.50
CA SER A 177 11.88 -22.21 -8.65
C SER A 177 10.62 -21.46 -8.21
N LEU A 178 9.98 -21.89 -7.10
CA LEU A 178 8.89 -21.15 -6.48
C LEU A 178 9.32 -19.76 -5.99
N LEU A 179 10.53 -19.63 -5.43
CA LEU A 179 11.08 -18.33 -5.04
C LEU A 179 11.35 -17.44 -6.26
N ARG A 180 11.90 -17.98 -7.35
CA ARG A 180 12.10 -17.27 -8.63
C ARG A 180 10.78 -16.79 -9.24
N PHE A 181 9.76 -17.63 -9.23
CA PHE A 181 8.41 -17.26 -9.69
C PHE A 181 7.82 -16.09 -8.88
N ARG A 182 8.22 -15.94 -7.61
CA ARG A 182 7.86 -14.79 -6.76
C ARG A 182 8.80 -13.59 -6.89
N GLY A 183 9.64 -13.54 -7.92
CA GLY A 183 10.55 -12.42 -8.20
C GLY A 183 11.80 -12.38 -7.30
N ILE A 184 12.15 -13.48 -6.63
CA ILE A 184 13.37 -13.55 -5.82
C ILE A 184 14.51 -14.04 -6.70
N ASN A 185 15.50 -13.16 -6.92
CA ASN A 185 16.72 -13.55 -7.60
C ASN A 185 17.55 -14.49 -6.71
N THR A 186 17.53 -15.78 -7.04
CA THR A 186 18.24 -16.84 -6.33
C THR A 186 19.60 -17.18 -6.97
N GLU A 187 20.01 -16.44 -8.00
CA GLU A 187 21.35 -16.57 -8.60
C GLU A 187 22.44 -15.91 -7.72
N ASP A 188 22.03 -15.01 -6.82
CA ASP A 188 22.88 -14.32 -5.83
C ASP A 188 23.14 -15.14 -4.54
N PHE A 189 22.80 -16.44 -4.50
CA PHE A 189 23.22 -17.26 -3.35
C PHE A 189 24.74 -17.19 -3.26
N CYS A 190 25.22 -16.67 -2.13
CA CYS A 190 26.65 -16.50 -1.86
C CYS A 190 27.38 -17.79 -2.28
N SER A 191 28.14 -17.73 -3.37
CA SER A 191 28.87 -18.87 -3.90
C SER A 191 29.72 -19.43 -2.78
N ARG A 192 29.43 -20.66 -2.34
CA ARG A 192 30.20 -21.39 -1.31
C ARG A 192 31.59 -21.78 -1.83
N VAL A 193 32.37 -20.86 -2.40
CA VAL A 193 33.79 -21.08 -2.73
C VAL A 193 34.53 -19.72 -2.83
N SER A 194 34.60 -18.95 -1.75
CA SER A 194 35.76 -18.07 -1.52
C SER A 194 35.83 -17.73 -0.04
N ASN A 195 36.89 -18.18 0.63
CA ASN A 195 37.17 -17.90 2.05
C ASN A 195 37.43 -16.40 2.36
N ASP A 196 37.23 -15.48 1.42
CA ASP A 196 37.67 -14.08 1.51
C ASP A 196 36.55 -13.02 1.53
N LYS A 197 35.27 -13.39 1.44
CA LYS A 197 34.16 -12.42 1.56
C LYS A 197 33.48 -12.53 2.91
N SER A 198 34.11 -11.98 3.94
CA SER A 198 33.50 -11.77 5.26
C SER A 198 32.22 -10.93 5.12
N TRP A 199 31.12 -11.34 5.76
CA TRP A 199 29.83 -10.60 5.85
C TRP A 199 30.00 -9.12 6.24
N CYS A 200 31.03 -8.81 7.05
CA CYS A 200 31.43 -7.45 7.38
C CYS A 200 32.82 -7.15 6.78
N PRO A 201 32.95 -6.32 5.74
CA PRO A 201 34.19 -6.12 4.97
C PRO A 201 35.28 -5.30 5.70
N SER A 202 35.30 -5.29 7.03
CA SER A 202 36.33 -4.58 7.83
C SER A 202 37.69 -5.30 7.90
N HIS A 203 37.97 -6.21 6.96
CA HIS A 203 39.22 -6.98 6.89
C HIS A 203 40.41 -6.25 6.23
N THR A 204 40.26 -4.98 5.82
CA THR A 204 41.40 -4.22 5.29
C THR A 204 42.36 -3.84 6.43
N PHE A 205 43.61 -4.30 6.32
CA PHE A 205 44.63 -4.36 7.36
C PHE A 205 44.99 -3.00 7.98
N CYS A 206 44.73 -2.84 9.28
CA CYS A 206 45.43 -1.90 10.16
C CYS A 206 45.70 -2.59 11.51
N ARG A 207 46.96 -2.56 11.99
CA ARG A 207 47.34 -3.16 13.29
C ARG A 207 46.72 -2.32 14.41
N VAL A 208 45.88 -2.94 15.23
CA VAL A 208 45.29 -2.35 16.45
C VAL A 208 46.43 -2.05 17.43
N ALA A 209 46.47 -0.84 17.99
CA ALA A 209 47.54 -0.42 18.91
C ALA A 209 47.26 -0.92 20.34
N ALA A 210 48.29 -1.00 21.19
CA ALA A 210 48.16 -1.48 22.57
C ALA A 210 47.19 -0.65 23.45
N SER A 211 46.84 0.57 23.03
CA SER A 211 45.86 1.46 23.67
C SER A 211 44.40 1.00 23.56
N ASP A 212 44.10 0.04 22.68
CA ASP A 212 42.71 -0.36 22.37
C ASP A 212 42.16 -1.47 23.28
N SER A 213 42.97 -2.01 24.21
CA SER A 213 42.56 -3.11 25.11
C SER A 213 41.36 -2.77 26.00
N ALA A 214 41.29 -1.54 26.51
CA ALA A 214 40.15 -1.06 27.29
C ALA A 214 38.86 -0.96 26.46
N LEU A 215 38.97 -0.58 25.19
CA LEU A 215 37.83 -0.47 24.26
C LEU A 215 37.30 -1.83 23.84
N LEU A 216 38.21 -2.78 23.58
CA LEU A 216 37.84 -4.18 23.33
C LEU A 216 37.14 -4.78 24.55
N GLY A 217 37.64 -4.48 25.75
CA GLY A 217 37.01 -4.85 27.02
C GLY A 217 35.60 -4.24 27.17
N ALA A 218 35.43 -2.97 26.82
CA ALA A 218 34.13 -2.29 26.86
C ALA A 218 33.10 -2.93 25.92
N VAL A 219 33.46 -3.21 24.67
CA VAL A 219 32.53 -3.90 23.74
C VAL A 219 32.20 -5.31 24.22
N SER A 220 33.18 -6.04 24.76
CA SER A 220 32.95 -7.37 25.34
C SER A 220 31.99 -7.30 26.53
N SER A 221 32.14 -6.29 27.39
CA SER A 221 31.22 -6.03 28.50
C SER A 221 29.80 -5.75 28.02
N ILE A 222 29.63 -4.96 26.96
CA ILE A 222 28.30 -4.70 26.36
C ILE A 222 27.68 -6.02 25.86
N LEU A 223 28.44 -6.88 25.18
CA LEU A 223 27.93 -8.18 24.72
C LEU A 223 27.48 -9.06 25.90
N CYS A 224 28.30 -9.17 26.95
CA CYS A 224 27.94 -9.91 28.16
C CYS A 224 26.66 -9.34 28.82
N SER A 225 26.55 -8.02 28.95
CA SER A 225 25.38 -7.36 29.55
C SER A 225 24.11 -7.49 28.71
N LEU A 226 24.22 -7.77 27.41
CA LEU A 226 23.08 -8.10 26.54
C LEU A 226 22.70 -9.59 26.61
N GLY A 227 23.39 -10.39 27.42
CA GLY A 227 23.19 -11.84 27.53
C GLY A 227 23.81 -12.66 26.39
N GLU A 228 24.74 -12.09 25.63
CA GLU A 228 25.50 -12.82 24.61
C GLU A 228 26.80 -13.40 25.18
N ASP A 229 27.25 -14.51 24.60
CA ASP A 229 28.55 -15.14 24.89
C ASP A 229 29.62 -14.59 23.92
N PRO A 230 30.60 -13.78 24.37
CA PRO A 230 31.64 -13.24 23.48
C PRO A 230 32.59 -14.30 22.92
N SER A 231 32.67 -15.49 23.54
CA SER A 231 33.51 -16.59 23.05
C SER A 231 32.90 -17.35 21.86
N ARG A 232 31.63 -17.05 21.56
CA ARG A 232 30.89 -17.59 20.42
C ARG A 232 31.59 -17.25 19.11
N LYS A 233 31.81 -18.25 18.25
CA LYS A 233 32.60 -18.16 17.00
C LYS A 233 32.34 -16.90 16.17
N GLU A 234 31.08 -16.49 16.01
CA GLU A 234 30.73 -15.31 15.20
C GLU A 234 31.00 -13.98 15.93
N LEU A 235 31.06 -14.00 17.26
CA LEU A 235 31.27 -12.84 18.14
C LEU A 235 32.72 -12.64 18.60
N VAL A 236 33.59 -13.65 18.53
CA VAL A 236 35.00 -13.56 18.99
C VAL A 236 35.72 -12.32 18.43
N GLU A 237 35.52 -12.06 17.15
CA GLU A 237 36.12 -10.90 16.47
C GLU A 237 35.26 -9.63 16.51
N THR A 238 34.02 -9.71 17.01
CA THR A 238 33.08 -8.58 17.02
C THR A 238 33.62 -7.38 17.81
N PRO A 239 34.21 -7.53 19.02
CA PRO A 239 34.85 -6.41 19.70
C PRO A 239 35.90 -5.70 18.84
N THR A 240 36.75 -6.48 18.18
CA THR A 240 37.81 -5.95 17.30
C THR A 240 37.23 -5.24 16.09
N ARG A 241 36.25 -5.84 15.39
CA ARG A 241 35.59 -5.22 14.23
C ARG A 241 34.86 -3.94 14.61
N PHE A 242 34.14 -3.96 15.73
CA PHE A 242 33.38 -2.82 16.21
C PHE A 242 34.30 -1.67 16.62
N VAL A 243 35.37 -1.93 17.38
CA VAL A 243 36.34 -0.90 17.78
C VAL A 243 37.07 -0.34 16.55
N LYS A 244 37.50 -1.19 15.61
CA LYS A 244 38.12 -0.72 14.36
C LYS A 244 37.18 0.18 13.56
N TRP A 245 35.93 -0.22 13.39
CA TRP A 245 34.92 0.59 12.73
C TRP A 245 34.69 1.92 13.46
N LEU A 246 34.56 1.89 14.79
CA LEU A 246 34.40 3.07 15.63
C LEU A 246 35.60 4.01 15.51
N MET A 247 36.82 3.48 15.39
CA MET A 247 38.04 4.27 15.22
C MET A 247 38.15 4.96 13.86
N ASN A 248 37.40 4.54 12.83
CA ASN A 248 37.35 5.26 11.57
C ASN A 248 36.85 6.71 11.73
N PHE A 249 36.04 6.97 12.76
CA PHE A 249 35.52 8.31 13.07
C PHE A 249 36.57 9.26 13.66
N LYS A 250 37.70 8.73 14.18
CA LYS A 250 38.77 9.49 14.84
C LYS A 250 39.86 9.98 13.88
N ASN A 251 40.09 9.26 12.77
CA ASN A 251 41.25 9.47 11.89
C ASN A 251 41.01 10.43 10.70
N THR A 252 40.00 11.28 10.76
CA THR A 252 39.67 12.19 9.64
C THR A 252 40.43 13.53 9.78
N ASN A 253 41.52 13.70 9.03
CA ASN A 253 42.25 14.98 8.94
C ASN A 253 41.92 15.69 7.63
N LEU A 254 41.09 16.74 7.70
CA LEU A 254 40.58 17.49 6.55
C LEU A 254 41.67 18.33 5.85
N ASP A 255 42.65 18.82 6.63
CA ASP A 255 43.64 19.81 6.20
C ASP A 255 44.62 19.27 5.15
N LEU A 256 44.90 17.97 5.16
CA LEU A 256 45.84 17.35 4.21
C LEU A 256 45.33 17.32 2.76
N LYS A 257 44.01 17.31 2.54
CA LYS A 257 43.42 17.23 1.18
C LYS A 257 42.90 18.58 0.65
N LEU A 258 42.42 19.48 1.52
CA LEU A 258 42.02 20.83 1.09
C LEU A 258 43.21 21.64 0.54
N ASN A 259 44.39 21.48 1.15
CA ASN A 259 45.61 22.19 0.73
C ASN A 259 46.08 21.82 -0.68
N GLY A 260 45.81 20.60 -1.17
CA GLY A 260 46.13 20.19 -2.54
C GLY A 260 45.26 20.88 -3.61
N PHE A 261 43.97 21.08 -3.30
CA PHE A 261 43.02 21.77 -4.20
C PHE A 261 43.23 23.29 -4.23
N VAL A 262 43.55 23.89 -3.08
CA VAL A 262 43.88 25.33 -2.98
C VAL A 262 45.14 25.70 -3.78
N ARG A 263 46.08 24.76 -3.93
CA ARG A 263 47.30 24.95 -4.72
C ARG A 263 47.03 24.93 -6.24
N SER A 264 46.21 23.98 -6.71
CA SER A 264 45.84 23.84 -8.14
C SER A 264 45.03 25.03 -8.68
N LYS A 265 44.20 25.66 -7.85
CA LYS A 265 43.33 26.79 -8.28
C LYS A 265 44.05 28.14 -8.36
N ARG A 266 45.17 28.31 -7.64
CA ARG A 266 46.00 29.53 -7.71
C ARG A 266 46.71 29.67 -9.06
N ASP A 267 46.93 28.57 -9.78
CA ASP A 267 47.64 28.55 -11.06
C ASP A 267 46.73 28.76 -12.28
N SER A 268 45.40 28.78 -12.11
CA SER A 268 44.42 28.87 -13.23
C SER A 268 43.75 30.26 -13.39
N LEU A 269 44.20 31.29 -12.67
CA LEU A 269 43.64 32.64 -12.70
C LEU A 269 44.44 33.58 -13.61
N THR A 270 44.35 33.39 -14.93
CA THR A 270 44.66 34.44 -15.91
C THR A 270 43.79 34.32 -17.16
N SER A 271 42.68 35.05 -17.21
CA SER A 271 42.25 35.75 -18.43
C SER A 271 41.08 36.68 -18.12
N ASN A 272 41.26 37.96 -18.46
CA ASN A 272 40.24 39.00 -18.43
C ASN A 272 39.15 38.72 -19.46
N GLY A 273 37.89 38.83 -19.04
CA GLY A 273 36.72 38.87 -19.91
C GLY A 273 35.63 39.70 -19.23
N ASP A 274 35.19 40.72 -19.94
CA ASP A 274 34.13 41.67 -19.56
C ASP A 274 32.78 40.94 -19.59
N PHE A 275 32.08 40.79 -18.45
CA PHE A 275 30.79 40.10 -18.39
C PHE A 275 29.79 40.78 -17.44
N SER A 276 28.54 40.77 -17.87
CA SER A 276 27.35 41.40 -17.29
C SER A 276 27.03 40.98 -15.85
N ASN A 277 26.57 41.96 -15.05
CA ASN A 277 26.18 41.85 -13.64
C ASN A 277 24.87 41.05 -13.41
N GLU A 278 24.88 39.72 -13.51
CA GLU A 278 23.79 38.90 -12.96
C GLU A 278 24.35 37.85 -11.97
N GLU A 279 24.08 38.05 -10.68
CA GLU A 279 24.39 37.07 -9.62
C GLU A 279 23.49 35.83 -9.79
N HIS A 280 24.05 34.73 -10.29
CA HIS A 280 23.32 33.48 -10.47
C HIS A 280 23.42 32.56 -9.24
N LEU A 281 22.28 31.94 -8.89
CA LEU A 281 22.19 30.92 -7.84
C LEU A 281 22.77 29.59 -8.35
N CYS A 282 23.85 29.12 -7.75
CA CYS A 282 24.42 27.80 -8.00
C CYS A 282 23.88 26.77 -6.99
N SER A 283 23.74 25.51 -7.40
CA SER A 283 23.25 24.44 -6.53
C SER A 283 23.88 23.09 -6.84
N GLU A 284 24.11 22.30 -5.79
CA GLU A 284 24.62 20.93 -5.84
C GLU A 284 23.74 20.06 -4.94
N LEU A 285 23.08 19.08 -5.55
CA LEU A 285 21.95 18.35 -4.95
C LEU A 285 22.30 16.87 -4.81
N ASN A 286 21.60 16.19 -3.89
CA ASN A 286 21.71 14.74 -3.67
C ASN A 286 23.12 14.26 -3.28
N LEU A 287 23.82 15.02 -2.43
CA LEU A 287 25.11 14.59 -1.88
C LEU A 287 24.86 13.60 -0.73
N SER A 288 25.02 12.30 -0.98
CA SER A 288 24.71 11.25 -0.01
C SER A 288 25.65 11.27 1.19
N PHE A 289 25.17 10.93 2.38
CA PHE A 289 26.02 10.79 3.56
C PHE A 289 25.52 9.71 4.53
N TRP A 290 26.44 9.27 5.38
CA TRP A 290 26.22 8.34 6.48
C TRP A 290 26.85 8.93 7.73
N SER A 291 26.19 8.80 8.88
CA SER A 291 26.71 9.30 10.14
C SER A 291 26.18 8.50 11.32
N GLN A 292 26.69 8.77 12.52
CA GLN A 292 26.32 8.06 13.74
C GLN A 292 25.76 9.06 14.74
N CYS A 293 24.55 8.80 15.23
CA CYS A 293 23.84 9.70 16.12
C CYS A 293 24.55 9.75 17.47
N GLU A 294 24.98 10.94 17.90
CA GLU A 294 25.70 11.11 19.16
C GLU A 294 24.85 10.73 20.38
N HIS A 295 23.51 10.76 20.28
CA HIS A 295 22.60 10.44 21.38
C HIS A 295 22.50 8.95 21.71
N HIS A 296 22.64 8.08 20.71
CA HIS A 296 22.35 6.65 20.83
C HIS A 296 23.42 5.75 20.22
N LEU A 297 24.46 6.33 19.62
CA LEU A 297 25.49 5.61 18.87
C LEU A 297 24.92 4.73 17.75
N LEU A 298 23.73 5.09 17.25
CA LEU A 298 23.01 4.39 16.19
C LEU A 298 23.13 5.15 14.86
N PRO A 299 23.20 4.46 13.72
CA PRO A 299 23.44 5.10 12.43
C PRO A 299 22.25 5.92 11.93
N PHE A 300 22.54 6.98 11.20
CA PHE A 300 21.57 7.70 10.37
C PHE A 300 22.22 8.06 9.03
N HIS A 301 21.39 8.24 8.02
CA HIS A 301 21.85 8.39 6.64
C HIS A 301 20.87 9.25 5.85
N GLY A 302 21.35 9.87 4.77
CA GLY A 302 20.55 10.85 4.07
C GLY A 302 21.25 11.49 2.90
N VAL A 303 20.71 12.63 2.47
CA VAL A 303 21.25 13.47 1.40
C VAL A 303 21.42 14.89 1.88
N VAL A 304 22.41 15.58 1.31
CA VAL A 304 22.68 17.00 1.51
C VAL A 304 22.52 17.74 0.19
N HIS A 305 21.88 18.89 0.25
CA HIS A 305 21.71 19.83 -0.85
C HIS A 305 22.34 21.15 -0.46
N ILE A 306 23.15 21.74 -1.35
CA ILE A 306 23.94 22.94 -1.09
C ILE A 306 23.65 23.98 -2.16
N GLY A 307 23.30 25.20 -1.76
CA GLY A 307 23.08 26.35 -2.64
C GLY A 307 23.97 27.52 -2.26
N TYR A 308 24.47 28.25 -3.25
CA TYR A 308 25.34 29.40 -3.03
C TYR A 308 25.27 30.41 -4.17
N TYR A 309 25.56 31.68 -3.87
CA TYR A 309 25.78 32.71 -4.89
C TYR A 309 27.29 32.91 -5.10
N GLY A 310 27.76 32.85 -6.34
CA GLY A 310 29.18 33.06 -6.67
C GLY A 310 29.51 34.53 -6.92
N SER A 311 30.66 34.99 -6.42
CA SER A 311 31.22 36.30 -6.81
C SER A 311 31.99 36.19 -8.13
N ASN A 312 31.92 37.23 -8.97
CA ASN A 312 32.54 37.27 -10.30
C ASN A 312 34.00 36.78 -10.29
N GLY A 313 34.30 35.76 -11.11
CA GLY A 313 35.64 35.19 -11.28
C GLY A 313 35.83 33.77 -10.71
N PHE A 314 34.84 33.21 -10.00
CA PHE A 314 34.93 31.84 -9.48
C PHE A 314 34.27 30.82 -10.44
N SER A 315 35.08 29.89 -10.96
CA SER A 315 34.59 28.64 -11.56
C SER A 315 33.67 27.90 -10.57
N PRO A 316 32.55 27.31 -11.04
CA PRO A 316 31.71 26.42 -10.23
C PRO A 316 32.59 25.40 -9.49
N VAL A 317 32.35 25.24 -8.19
CA VAL A 317 33.06 24.21 -7.41
C VAL A 317 32.54 22.85 -7.84
N GLY A 318 33.44 21.95 -8.25
CA GLY A 318 33.07 20.61 -8.65
C GLY A 318 32.40 19.84 -7.50
N LYS A 319 31.28 19.18 -7.82
CA LYS A 319 30.50 18.28 -6.95
C LYS A 319 31.34 17.38 -6.04
N SER A 320 32.50 16.91 -6.52
CA SER A 320 33.44 16.06 -5.76
C SER A 320 34.00 16.73 -4.49
N LEU A 321 34.26 18.04 -4.51
CA LEU A 321 34.75 18.77 -3.33
C LEU A 321 33.66 18.89 -2.26
N LEU A 322 32.45 19.27 -2.67
CA LEU A 322 31.31 19.37 -1.74
C LEU A 322 30.92 17.99 -1.19
N GLN A 323 30.93 16.94 -2.02
CA GLN A 323 30.74 15.56 -1.58
C GLN A 323 31.79 15.14 -0.54
N SER A 324 33.05 15.58 -0.70
CA SER A 324 34.13 15.30 0.26
C SER A 324 33.90 16.00 1.61
N ILE A 325 33.40 17.24 1.61
CA ILE A 325 33.03 17.97 2.83
C ILE A 325 31.86 17.27 3.54
N VAL A 326 30.83 16.88 2.79
CA VAL A 326 29.66 16.15 3.30
C VAL A 326 30.09 14.81 3.92
N HIS A 327 30.94 14.04 3.24
CA HIS A 327 31.50 12.80 3.79
C HIS A 327 32.32 13.06 5.06
N PHE A 328 33.21 14.05 5.08
CA PHE A 328 34.02 14.36 6.25
C PHE A 328 33.19 14.61 7.51
N TYR A 329 32.13 15.40 7.40
CA TYR A 329 31.26 15.67 8.54
C TYR A 329 30.33 14.49 8.88
N GLY A 330 29.95 13.69 7.87
CA GLY A 330 29.21 12.44 8.06
C GLY A 330 30.00 11.41 8.88
N PHE A 331 31.31 11.26 8.64
CA PHE A 331 32.23 10.40 9.39
C PHE A 331 32.62 10.95 10.77
N LYS A 332 31.64 11.46 11.54
CA LYS A 332 31.76 11.86 12.95
C LYS A 332 30.54 11.42 13.75
N LEU A 333 30.64 11.46 15.08
CA LEU A 333 29.45 11.45 15.94
C LEU A 333 28.72 12.79 15.76
N GLN A 334 27.46 12.73 15.33
CA GLN A 334 26.74 13.93 14.93
C GLN A 334 25.30 13.98 15.46
N VAL A 335 24.82 15.22 15.50
CA VAL A 335 23.39 15.58 15.50
C VAL A 335 23.12 16.24 14.15
N GLN A 336 22.01 15.91 13.50
CA GLN A 336 21.72 16.34 12.12
C GLN A 336 21.82 17.87 11.97
N GLU A 337 21.31 18.62 12.93
CA GLU A 337 21.36 20.08 12.98
C GLU A 337 22.80 20.62 12.99
N ARG A 338 23.70 19.96 13.74
CA ARG A 338 25.12 20.33 13.81
C ARG A 338 25.83 20.01 12.50
N LEU A 339 25.58 18.82 11.96
CA LEU A 339 26.10 18.39 10.65
C LEU A 339 25.76 19.44 9.57
N THR A 340 24.49 19.82 9.48
CA THR A 340 23.97 20.80 8.51
C THR A 340 24.66 22.15 8.64
N ARG A 341 24.84 22.64 9.88
CA ARG A 341 25.53 23.91 10.15
C ARG A 341 27.02 23.85 9.83
N GLN A 342 27.71 22.78 10.23
CA GLN A 342 29.15 22.61 9.98
C GLN A 342 29.47 22.56 8.48
N ILE A 343 28.62 21.90 7.68
CA ILE A 343 28.74 21.90 6.23
C ILE A 343 28.57 23.33 5.70
N ALA A 344 27.54 24.07 6.14
CA ALA A 344 27.32 25.45 5.69
C ALA A 344 28.49 26.38 6.01
N GLU A 345 29.00 26.37 7.25
CA GLU A 345 30.12 27.21 7.70
C GLU A 345 31.41 26.88 6.94
N THR A 346 31.66 25.59 6.70
CA THR A 346 32.85 25.15 5.96
C THR A 346 32.78 25.57 4.51
N VAL A 347 31.65 25.31 3.85
CA VAL A 347 31.43 25.71 2.45
C VAL A 347 31.53 27.23 2.31
N SER A 348 31.04 27.99 3.28
CA SER A 348 31.12 29.45 3.28
C SER A 348 32.57 29.97 3.25
N SER A 349 33.50 29.31 3.95
CA SER A 349 34.91 29.68 3.91
C SER A 349 35.57 29.54 2.53
N PHE A 350 34.98 28.75 1.62
CA PHE A 350 35.49 28.54 0.26
C PHE A 350 34.73 29.30 -0.83
N LEU A 351 33.43 29.54 -0.62
CA LEU A 351 32.49 29.99 -1.66
C LEU A 351 31.85 31.36 -1.37
N GLY A 352 32.12 31.96 -0.20
CA GLY A 352 31.54 33.24 0.20
C GLY A 352 30.47 33.11 1.29
N GLU A 353 29.90 34.23 1.72
CA GLU A 353 28.99 34.26 2.88
C GLU A 353 27.57 33.74 2.56
N ASP A 354 27.16 33.74 1.28
CA ASP A 354 25.79 33.43 0.86
C ASP A 354 25.59 31.93 0.60
N ILE A 355 25.38 31.15 1.66
CA ILE A 355 25.22 29.68 1.59
C ILE A 355 23.88 29.23 2.20
N ILE A 356 23.25 28.24 1.56
CA ILE A 356 22.15 27.45 2.13
C ILE A 356 22.49 25.96 2.04
N VAL A 357 22.27 25.24 3.13
CA VAL A 357 22.44 23.78 3.20
C VAL A 357 21.18 23.16 3.76
N VAL A 358 20.66 22.16 3.05
CA VAL A 358 19.50 21.36 3.46
C VAL A 358 19.94 19.91 3.58
N VAL A 359 19.67 19.30 4.72
CA VAL A 359 19.98 17.88 4.97
C VAL A 359 18.69 17.14 5.28
N GLU A 360 18.46 16.05 4.56
CA GLU A 360 17.32 15.14 4.74
C GLU A 360 17.87 13.76 5.14
N ALA A 361 17.40 13.20 6.25
CA ALA A 361 17.97 11.97 6.79
C ALA A 361 16.96 11.05 7.50
N SER A 362 17.22 9.74 7.45
CA SER A 362 16.52 8.71 8.21
C SER A 362 17.38 8.18 9.35
N HIS A 363 16.80 8.16 10.55
CA HIS A 363 17.48 7.87 11.82
C HIS A 363 17.07 6.52 12.39
N THR A 364 18.00 5.56 12.49
CA THR A 364 17.68 4.25 13.10
C THR A 364 17.36 4.36 14.59
N CYS A 365 17.88 5.37 15.29
CA CYS A 365 17.50 5.63 16.68
C CYS A 365 16.02 5.99 16.85
N MET A 366 15.42 6.70 15.88
CA MET A 366 13.99 7.01 15.90
C MET A 366 13.13 5.78 15.54
N ILE A 367 13.63 4.90 14.68
CA ILE A 367 12.93 3.66 14.27
C ILE A 367 12.93 2.65 15.44
N SER A 368 14.06 2.50 16.12
CA SER A 368 14.26 1.50 17.17
C SER A 368 13.62 1.85 18.53
N ARG A 369 13.32 3.14 18.80
CA ARG A 369 12.80 3.63 20.10
C ARG A 369 11.72 4.70 20.03
N GLY A 370 11.59 5.40 18.90
CA GLY A 370 10.75 6.59 18.73
C GLY A 370 9.33 6.24 18.27
N ILE A 371 8.88 6.84 17.16
CA ILE A 371 7.52 6.69 16.59
C ILE A 371 7.23 5.24 16.14
N GLU A 372 8.22 4.34 16.20
CA GLU A 372 8.16 2.94 15.77
C GLU A 372 7.68 2.77 14.32
N LYS A 373 7.88 3.80 13.48
CA LYS A 373 7.41 3.87 12.11
C LYS A 373 8.57 3.77 11.13
N PHE A 374 8.60 2.67 10.37
CA PHE A 374 9.50 2.50 9.23
C PHE A 374 9.23 3.58 8.17
N GLY A 375 10.29 4.12 7.56
CA GLY A 375 10.19 5.18 6.52
C GLY A 375 10.10 6.61 7.04
N SER A 376 10.34 6.86 8.34
CA SER A 376 10.43 8.23 8.88
C SER A 376 11.74 8.91 8.42
N SER A 377 11.64 10.15 7.94
CA SER A 377 12.77 11.04 7.63
C SER A 377 12.62 12.39 8.35
N THR A 378 13.73 13.09 8.53
CA THR A 378 13.83 14.42 9.16
C THR A 378 14.64 15.34 8.28
N ALA A 379 14.24 16.61 8.20
CA ALA A 379 14.95 17.63 7.43
C ALA A 379 15.45 18.77 8.33
N THR A 380 16.64 19.29 8.04
CA THR A 380 17.25 20.44 8.74
C THR A 380 17.85 21.39 7.73
N ILE A 381 17.80 22.69 8.01
CA ILE A 381 18.27 23.74 7.11
C ILE A 381 19.24 24.65 7.87
N ALA A 382 20.39 24.97 7.28
CA ALA A 382 21.30 26.03 7.73
C ALA A 382 21.44 27.08 6.63
N VAL A 383 21.39 28.35 7.00
CA VAL A 383 21.50 29.50 6.08
C VAL A 383 22.52 30.49 6.61
N LEU A 384 23.33 31.04 5.70
CA LEU A 384 24.35 32.06 5.92
C LEU A 384 24.20 33.18 4.87
N GLY A 385 24.73 34.37 5.18
CA GLY A 385 24.72 35.52 4.26
C GLY A 385 23.31 35.92 3.81
N ARG A 386 23.13 36.23 2.54
CA ARG A 386 21.86 36.60 1.88
C ARG A 386 20.73 35.63 2.16
N PHE A 387 20.99 34.32 2.24
CA PHE A 387 19.93 33.34 2.54
C PHE A 387 19.38 33.50 3.96
N SER A 388 20.09 34.14 4.90
CA SER A 388 19.57 34.41 6.24
C SER A 388 18.51 35.53 6.24
N THR A 389 18.70 36.55 5.40
CA THR A 389 17.86 37.76 5.37
C THR A 389 16.82 37.78 4.25
N ASP A 390 17.02 37.02 3.15
CA ASP A 390 16.15 37.01 1.97
C ASP A 390 15.33 35.70 1.86
N PRO A 391 14.03 35.71 2.23
CA PRO A 391 13.15 34.56 2.08
C PRO A 391 12.93 34.13 0.62
N SER A 392 13.00 35.07 -0.33
CA SER A 392 12.81 34.76 -1.76
C SER A 392 14.00 33.95 -2.29
N ALA A 393 15.23 34.31 -1.90
CA ALA A 393 16.41 33.52 -2.22
C ALA A 393 16.33 32.09 -1.66
N ARG A 394 15.86 31.92 -0.42
CA ARG A 394 15.63 30.58 0.16
C ARG A 394 14.57 29.79 -0.61
N ALA A 395 13.45 30.42 -0.93
CA ALA A 395 12.37 29.76 -1.68
C ALA A 395 12.84 29.31 -3.06
N LYS A 396 13.62 30.14 -3.78
CA LYS A 396 14.24 29.78 -5.06
C LYS A 396 15.12 28.54 -4.93
N PHE A 397 15.97 28.44 -3.91
CA PHE A 397 16.80 27.25 -3.71
C PHE A 397 15.99 26.01 -3.32
N LEU A 398 15.03 26.15 -2.39
CA LEU A 398 14.20 25.02 -1.95
C LEU A 398 13.32 24.45 -3.08
N GLN A 399 12.97 25.26 -4.08
CA GLN A 399 12.29 24.80 -5.30
C GLN A 399 13.20 24.01 -6.25
N ILE A 400 14.52 24.18 -6.14
CA ILE A 400 15.50 23.44 -6.96
C ILE A 400 15.73 22.03 -6.39
N ILE A 401 15.60 21.85 -5.06
CA ILE A 401 15.79 20.55 -4.41
C ILE A 401 14.76 19.54 -4.95
N PRO A 402 15.19 18.38 -5.50
CA PRO A 402 14.26 17.38 -5.98
C PRO A 402 13.53 16.81 -4.77
N SER A 403 12.20 16.77 -4.80
CA SER A 403 11.44 16.05 -3.77
C SER A 403 11.92 14.61 -3.73
N SER A 404 12.39 14.14 -2.57
CA SER A 404 12.93 12.80 -2.38
C SER A 404 11.86 11.71 -2.56
N SER A 405 11.55 11.43 -3.81
CA SER A 405 11.13 10.14 -4.35
C SER A 405 12.17 9.79 -5.43
N PRO A 406 12.50 8.51 -5.62
CA PRO A 406 13.54 8.12 -6.57
C PRO A 406 13.18 8.60 -7.99
N CYS A 407 14.04 9.48 -8.53
CA CYS A 407 14.28 9.84 -9.93
C CYS A 407 13.10 9.69 -10.92
N GLU A 408 12.63 10.80 -11.51
CA GLU A 408 12.26 10.87 -12.94
C GLU A 408 12.07 12.31 -13.43
N ALA A 409 12.21 12.48 -14.74
CA ALA A 409 12.22 13.75 -15.47
C ALA A 409 10.92 14.56 -15.30
N ALA A 410 11.01 15.87 -15.54
CA ALA A 410 9.85 16.71 -15.77
C ALA A 410 9.04 16.12 -16.93
N ASP A 411 7.82 15.66 -16.67
CA ASP A 411 6.61 15.87 -17.48
C ASP A 411 5.40 15.09 -16.90
N GLU A 412 4.24 15.76 -16.99
CA GLU A 412 2.86 15.21 -16.96
C GLU A 412 2.20 14.81 -15.62
N GLU A 413 1.20 15.60 -15.17
CA GLU A 413 0.37 15.31 -13.99
C GLU A 413 -1.13 15.15 -14.31
N ILE A 414 -1.73 14.03 -13.86
CA ILE A 414 -3.18 13.75 -13.82
C ILE A 414 -3.61 13.48 -12.37
N PHE A 415 -4.71 14.11 -11.93
CA PHE A 415 -5.15 14.15 -10.53
C PHE A 415 -6.47 13.41 -10.35
N ALA A 416 -6.68 12.69 -9.23
CA ALA A 416 -7.95 12.02 -8.93
C ALA A 416 -8.38 12.13 -7.47
N TRP A 417 -9.66 12.42 -7.22
CA TRP A 417 -10.25 12.47 -5.88
C TRP A 417 -11.50 11.58 -5.76
N SER A 418 -11.53 10.68 -4.75
CA SER A 418 -12.72 9.91 -4.36
C SER A 418 -12.64 9.36 -2.91
N TRP A 419 -13.78 9.02 -2.28
CA TRP A 419 -13.91 8.53 -0.89
C TRP A 419 -13.83 6.98 -0.77
N ARG A 420 -13.43 6.41 0.40
CA ARG A 420 -12.86 5.04 0.59
C ARG A 420 -13.37 3.86 -0.26
N LYS A 421 -14.68 3.66 -0.48
CA LYS A 421 -15.20 2.54 -1.31
C LYS A 421 -15.50 2.91 -2.76
N SER A 422 -15.71 4.19 -3.05
CA SER A 422 -15.52 4.68 -4.42
C SER A 422 -14.04 4.64 -4.78
N ARG A 423 -13.14 4.73 -3.79
CA ARG A 423 -11.70 4.49 -3.89
C ARG A 423 -11.37 3.04 -4.27
N GLU A 424 -11.94 1.99 -3.68
CA GLU A 424 -11.75 0.60 -4.18
C GLU A 424 -12.21 0.45 -5.66
N ARG A 425 -13.27 1.15 -6.06
CA ARG A 425 -13.80 1.17 -7.44
C ARG A 425 -12.99 2.04 -8.41
N MET A 426 -12.32 3.06 -7.91
CA MET A 426 -11.41 3.94 -8.66
C MET A 426 -9.99 3.35 -8.70
N GLU A 427 -9.59 2.57 -7.71
CA GLU A 427 -8.25 2.00 -7.54
C GLU A 427 -7.89 1.02 -8.65
N ILE A 428 -8.86 0.30 -9.23
CA ILE A 428 -8.56 -0.61 -10.36
C ILE A 428 -8.35 0.17 -11.67
N ILE A 429 -9.09 1.26 -11.89
CA ILE A 429 -8.83 2.19 -13.00
C ILE A 429 -7.53 2.94 -12.79
N GLN A 430 -7.24 3.32 -11.54
CA GLN A 430 -5.97 3.91 -11.16
C GLN A 430 -4.84 2.93 -11.43
N GLN A 431 -4.90 1.66 -11.01
CA GLN A 431 -3.88 0.65 -11.32
C GLN A 431 -3.69 0.48 -12.83
N ALA A 432 -4.78 0.48 -13.58
CA ALA A 432 -4.74 0.36 -15.02
C ALA A 432 -4.09 1.59 -15.69
N ILE A 433 -4.44 2.82 -15.29
CA ILE A 433 -3.81 4.05 -15.80
C ILE A 433 -2.36 4.22 -15.27
N LEU A 434 -2.08 3.80 -14.03
CA LEU A 434 -0.77 3.80 -13.36
C LEU A 434 0.23 2.86 -14.05
N SER A 435 -0.25 1.80 -14.74
CA SER A 435 0.60 0.90 -15.51
C SER A 435 1.20 1.57 -16.75
N TRP A 436 0.63 2.69 -17.20
CA TRP A 436 1.00 3.36 -18.45
C TRP A 436 1.86 4.61 -18.23
N ARG A 437 1.67 5.41 -17.14
CA ARG A 437 2.54 6.55 -16.79
C ARG A 437 2.69 6.80 -15.27
N PRO A 438 3.83 7.36 -14.78
CA PRO A 438 4.27 7.25 -13.38
C PRO A 438 3.87 8.38 -12.42
N HIS A 439 3.00 9.34 -12.78
CA HIS A 439 2.75 10.52 -11.92
C HIS A 439 1.25 10.78 -11.64
N PHE A 440 0.70 10.03 -10.68
CA PHE A 440 -0.65 10.24 -10.14
C PHE A 440 -0.60 10.70 -8.67
N ILE A 441 -1.32 11.78 -8.36
CA ILE A 441 -1.51 12.26 -6.99
C ILE A 441 -2.91 11.86 -6.51
N LEU A 442 -2.95 11.01 -5.48
CA LEU A 442 -4.19 10.59 -4.84
C LEU A 442 -4.48 11.47 -3.62
N LEU A 443 -5.66 12.08 -3.61
CA LEU A 443 -6.15 12.78 -2.44
C LEU A 443 -7.05 11.89 -1.60
N THR A 444 -6.70 11.72 -0.34
CA THR A 444 -7.46 10.87 0.60
C THR A 444 -7.83 11.66 1.82
N SER A 445 -9.00 11.43 2.42
CA SER A 445 -9.27 12.01 3.74
C SER A 445 -8.36 11.41 4.83
N THR A 446 -7.90 12.23 5.76
CA THR A 446 -6.95 11.93 6.85
C THR A 446 -7.42 10.88 7.86
N GLN A 447 -8.67 10.43 7.80
CA GLN A 447 -9.27 9.58 8.84
C GLN A 447 -9.17 8.05 8.57
N CYS A 448 -8.51 7.63 7.49
CA CYS A 448 -8.35 6.21 7.16
C CYS A 448 -6.94 5.67 7.48
N GLN A 449 -6.85 4.60 8.28
CA GLN A 449 -5.62 3.83 8.43
C GLN A 449 -5.32 3.00 7.17
N PRO A 450 -4.06 2.92 6.71
CA PRO A 450 -3.64 2.18 5.51
C PRO A 450 -3.46 0.67 5.78
N HIS A 451 -4.42 0.02 6.44
CA HIS A 451 -4.41 -1.43 6.59
C HIS A 451 -5.18 -2.06 5.43
N GLN A 452 -4.47 -2.89 4.63
CA GLN A 452 -4.90 -3.65 3.44
C GLN A 452 -4.56 -3.07 2.05
N ILE A 453 -3.51 -2.26 1.92
CA ILE A 453 -2.95 -1.93 0.61
C ILE A 453 -1.70 -2.79 0.40
N ASN A 454 -1.67 -3.57 -0.67
CA ASN A 454 -0.51 -4.37 -1.04
C ASN A 454 0.61 -3.42 -1.47
N ALA A 455 1.57 -3.15 -0.57
CA ALA A 455 2.58 -2.10 -0.71
C ALA A 455 3.61 -2.35 -1.84
N ALA A 456 3.46 -3.44 -2.60
CA ALA A 456 4.40 -3.85 -3.64
C ALA A 456 4.14 -3.19 -5.02
N SER A 457 2.96 -2.63 -5.28
CA SER A 457 2.56 -2.14 -6.61
C SER A 457 2.32 -0.62 -6.72
N LEU A 458 2.68 0.19 -5.71
CA LEU A 458 2.29 1.62 -5.63
C LEU A 458 3.46 2.59 -5.32
N SER A 459 4.68 2.33 -5.79
CA SER A 459 5.83 3.24 -5.57
C SER A 459 5.67 4.63 -6.20
N HIS A 460 4.73 4.80 -7.14
CA HIS A 460 4.54 6.01 -7.95
C HIS A 460 3.35 6.89 -7.53
N LEU A 461 2.55 6.46 -6.54
CA LEU A 461 1.35 7.18 -6.11
C LEU A 461 1.65 8.13 -4.95
N ALA A 462 1.61 9.44 -5.20
CA ALA A 462 1.79 10.44 -4.14
C ALA A 462 0.47 10.61 -3.35
N HIS A 463 0.47 10.23 -2.08
CA HIS A 463 -0.71 10.32 -1.21
C HIS A 463 -0.72 11.64 -0.43
N ARG A 464 -1.72 12.49 -0.68
CA ARG A 464 -1.90 13.76 0.07
C ARG A 464 -3.13 13.66 0.97
N PRO A 465 -2.94 13.70 2.29
CA PRO A 465 -4.05 13.57 3.22
C PRO A 465 -4.83 14.89 3.31
N LEU A 466 -6.16 14.81 3.22
CA LEU A 466 -7.12 15.91 3.28
C LEU A 466 -7.90 15.86 4.58
N THR A 467 -8.05 16.99 5.26
CA THR A 467 -8.88 17.02 6.47
C THR A 467 -10.36 17.11 6.08
N LEU A 468 -11.20 16.21 6.60
CA LEU A 468 -12.66 16.31 6.48
C LEU A 468 -13.18 17.29 7.55
N PRO A 469 -13.80 18.42 7.17
CA PRO A 469 -14.34 19.38 8.13
C PRO A 469 -15.43 18.77 9.01
N PRO A 470 -15.50 19.10 10.32
CA PRO A 470 -16.53 18.60 11.20
C PRO A 470 -17.90 19.18 10.83
N VAL A 471 -18.92 18.31 10.80
CA VAL A 471 -20.34 18.69 10.57
C VAL A 471 -21.18 18.09 11.70
N ALA A 472 -22.06 18.89 12.30
CA ALA A 472 -22.93 18.43 13.38
C ALA A 472 -23.80 17.25 12.92
N GLY A 473 -23.82 16.17 13.72
CA GLY A 473 -24.54 14.93 13.39
C GLY A 473 -23.72 13.92 12.55
N LEU A 474 -22.55 14.31 12.04
CA LEU A 474 -21.61 13.40 11.38
C LEU A 474 -20.58 12.89 12.42
N PRO A 475 -20.44 11.55 12.61
CA PRO A 475 -19.49 11.00 13.57
C PRO A 475 -18.02 11.38 13.27
N LEU A 476 -17.20 11.53 14.31
CA LEU A 476 -15.75 11.70 14.19
C LEU A 476 -15.07 10.34 13.95
N GLY A 477 -14.05 10.29 13.10
CA GLY A 477 -13.28 9.07 12.83
C GLY A 477 -13.95 8.11 11.85
N LEU A 478 -14.74 8.64 10.91
CA LEU A 478 -15.43 7.83 9.90
C LEU A 478 -14.43 7.16 8.97
N ALA A 479 -14.48 5.83 8.96
CA ALA A 479 -13.62 5.02 8.14
C ALA A 479 -14.30 4.58 6.83
N SER A 480 -15.64 4.48 6.76
CA SER A 480 -16.37 3.99 5.58
C SER A 480 -17.79 4.56 5.46
N THR A 481 -18.35 4.59 4.24
CA THR A 481 -19.78 4.91 4.00
C THR A 481 -20.73 3.86 4.52
N SER A 482 -20.27 2.60 4.66
CA SER A 482 -21.05 1.51 5.28
C SER A 482 -21.41 1.78 6.74
N ASP A 483 -20.71 2.71 7.38
CA ASP A 483 -20.89 3.06 8.78
C ASP A 483 -21.92 4.19 8.96
N LEU A 484 -22.45 4.71 7.85
CA LEU A 484 -23.36 5.85 7.82
C LEU A 484 -24.82 5.41 7.71
N THR A 485 -25.68 6.07 8.49
CA THR A 485 -27.11 6.11 8.21
C THR A 485 -27.39 6.93 6.94
N PRO A 486 -28.59 6.81 6.32
CA PRO A 486 -28.97 7.65 5.19
C PRO A 486 -28.83 9.15 5.47
N THR A 487 -29.27 9.60 6.65
CA THR A 487 -29.14 11.00 7.07
C THR A 487 -27.68 11.44 7.20
N GLN A 488 -26.81 10.60 7.78
CA GLN A 488 -25.39 10.89 7.89
C GLN A 488 -24.69 10.89 6.52
N SER A 489 -25.17 10.11 5.56
CA SER A 489 -24.68 10.12 4.19
C SER A 489 -24.96 11.48 3.49
N GLU A 490 -26.08 12.12 3.81
CA GLU A 490 -26.35 13.51 3.36
C GLU A 490 -25.42 14.52 4.04
N LEU A 491 -25.18 14.37 5.35
CA LEU A 491 -24.25 15.24 6.07
C LEU A 491 -22.80 15.10 5.60
N LEU A 492 -22.40 13.91 5.13
CA LEU A 492 -21.09 13.71 4.52
C LEU A 492 -20.91 14.60 3.28
N LYS A 493 -21.93 14.75 2.42
CA LYS A 493 -21.87 15.63 1.24
C LYS A 493 -21.61 17.08 1.66
N VAL A 494 -22.24 17.54 2.75
CA VAL A 494 -22.00 18.87 3.33
C VAL A 494 -20.54 19.00 3.80
N ALA A 495 -20.00 17.98 4.47
CA ALA A 495 -18.60 17.99 4.90
C ALA A 495 -17.64 18.06 3.69
N LEU A 496 -17.94 17.33 2.61
CA LEU A 496 -17.17 17.37 1.37
C LEU A 496 -17.24 18.75 0.69
N ASP A 497 -18.39 19.43 0.74
CA ASP A 497 -18.54 20.79 0.21
C ASP A 497 -17.68 21.82 0.96
N LEU A 498 -17.50 21.63 2.28
CA LEU A 498 -16.63 22.48 3.09
C LEU A 498 -15.13 22.29 2.79
N MET A 499 -14.76 21.28 2.00
CA MET A 499 -13.36 21.05 1.60
C MET A 499 -12.90 21.98 0.46
N GLN A 500 -13.81 22.74 -0.14
CA GLN A 500 -13.52 23.66 -1.26
C GLN A 500 -12.24 24.51 -1.09
N PRO A 501 -12.00 25.19 0.05
CA PRO A 501 -10.80 26.02 0.20
C PRO A 501 -9.50 25.22 0.14
N GLN A 502 -9.48 24.05 0.80
CA GLN A 502 -8.32 23.16 0.83
C GLN A 502 -8.03 22.59 -0.56
N ILE A 503 -9.08 22.20 -1.30
CA ILE A 503 -8.94 21.70 -2.67
C ILE A 503 -8.49 22.81 -3.62
N ARG A 504 -9.05 24.02 -3.53
CA ARG A 504 -8.65 25.15 -4.36
C ARG A 504 -7.18 25.49 -4.18
N GLN A 505 -6.72 25.56 -2.93
CA GLN A 505 -5.31 25.81 -2.60
C GLN A 505 -4.40 24.76 -3.24
N LEU A 506 -4.79 23.49 -3.12
CA LEU A 506 -4.02 22.37 -3.64
C LEU A 506 -3.97 22.35 -5.17
N LEU A 507 -5.09 22.54 -5.84
CA LEU A 507 -5.14 22.63 -7.31
C LEU A 507 -4.34 23.82 -7.83
N SER A 508 -4.32 24.94 -7.11
CA SER A 508 -3.52 26.12 -7.48
C SER A 508 -2.01 25.87 -7.36
N GLN A 509 -1.60 25.00 -6.43
CA GLN A 509 -0.21 24.62 -6.20
C GLN A 509 0.26 23.58 -7.21
N LEU A 510 -0.55 22.55 -7.45
CA LEU A 510 -0.21 21.42 -8.33
C LEU A 510 -0.38 21.75 -9.81
N LYS A 511 -1.42 22.52 -10.17
CA LYS A 511 -1.78 22.85 -11.56
C LYS A 511 -1.83 21.61 -12.50
N PRO A 512 -2.57 20.55 -12.14
CA PRO A 512 -2.66 19.35 -12.97
C PRO A 512 -3.38 19.62 -14.31
N HIS A 513 -3.12 18.79 -15.32
CA HIS A 513 -3.84 18.87 -16.60
C HIS A 513 -5.31 18.46 -16.44
N PHE A 514 -5.55 17.42 -15.66
CA PHE A 514 -6.87 16.86 -15.41
C PHE A 514 -7.10 16.63 -13.92
N VAL A 515 -8.35 16.80 -13.49
CA VAL A 515 -8.85 16.43 -12.16
C VAL A 515 -10.05 15.49 -12.31
N LEU A 516 -9.89 14.25 -11.87
CA LEU A 516 -10.95 13.25 -11.79
C LEU A 516 -11.74 13.43 -10.49
N PHE A 517 -13.07 13.38 -10.60
CA PHE A 517 -13.99 13.53 -9.48
C PHE A 517 -15.28 12.76 -9.72
N ASP A 518 -16.07 12.54 -8.66
CA ASP A 518 -17.36 11.86 -8.74
C ASP A 518 -18.53 12.81 -8.44
N PHE A 519 -19.75 12.27 -8.31
CA PHE A 519 -20.95 13.08 -8.09
C PHE A 519 -20.97 13.83 -6.75
N ALA A 520 -20.04 13.53 -5.83
CA ALA A 520 -20.01 14.17 -4.54
C ALA A 520 -19.49 15.63 -4.61
N GLN A 521 -18.88 16.05 -5.72
CA GLN A 521 -18.21 17.35 -5.86
C GLN A 521 -18.73 18.22 -7.01
N GLU A 522 -20.02 18.53 -7.01
CA GLU A 522 -20.60 19.34 -8.09
C GLU A 522 -19.94 20.72 -8.30
N TRP A 523 -19.28 21.27 -7.29
CA TRP A 523 -18.62 22.58 -7.33
C TRP A 523 -17.23 22.54 -8.00
N LEU A 524 -16.65 21.35 -8.18
CA LEU A 524 -15.26 21.20 -8.62
C LEU A 524 -15.02 21.67 -10.06
N PRO A 525 -15.89 21.37 -11.05
CA PRO A 525 -15.67 21.82 -12.42
C PRO A 525 -15.55 23.34 -12.56
N LYS A 526 -16.42 24.09 -11.87
CA LYS A 526 -16.36 25.55 -11.87
C LYS A 526 -15.04 26.05 -11.28
N MET A 527 -14.65 25.51 -10.13
CA MET A 527 -13.38 25.87 -9.47
C MET A 527 -12.16 25.54 -10.31
N ALA A 528 -12.12 24.37 -10.93
CA ALA A 528 -11.02 23.93 -11.77
C ALA A 528 -10.93 24.79 -13.05
N SER A 529 -12.07 25.16 -13.64
CA SER A 529 -12.12 26.07 -14.78
C SER A 529 -11.51 27.44 -14.45
N ASP A 530 -11.74 28.00 -13.26
CA ASP A 530 -11.10 29.26 -12.81
C ASP A 530 -9.56 29.17 -12.78
N LEU A 531 -9.03 27.94 -12.65
CA LEU A 531 -7.60 27.64 -12.56
C LEU A 531 -7.01 27.15 -13.90
N GLY A 532 -7.82 27.06 -14.96
CA GLY A 532 -7.40 26.52 -16.26
C GLY A 532 -7.21 25.00 -16.29
N ILE A 533 -7.79 24.27 -15.33
CA ILE A 533 -7.64 22.82 -15.16
C ILE A 533 -8.85 22.11 -15.79
N LYS A 534 -8.61 21.08 -16.61
CA LYS A 534 -9.67 20.25 -17.18
C LYS A 534 -10.21 19.28 -16.12
N THR A 535 -11.49 18.94 -16.19
CA THR A 535 -12.10 18.02 -15.23
C THR A 535 -12.70 16.80 -15.90
N VAL A 536 -12.53 15.65 -15.25
CA VAL A 536 -13.01 14.35 -15.71
C VAL A 536 -14.05 13.86 -14.70
N PHE A 537 -15.32 13.86 -15.09
CA PHE A 537 -16.36 13.26 -14.27
C PHE A 537 -16.25 11.74 -14.40
N TYR A 538 -15.84 11.08 -13.32
CA TYR A 538 -15.84 9.63 -13.26
C TYR A 538 -17.22 9.11 -12.84
N SER A 539 -17.91 8.46 -13.78
CA SER A 539 -19.14 7.73 -13.47
C SER A 539 -18.79 6.42 -12.78
N VAL A 540 -19.08 6.37 -11.48
CA VAL A 540 -19.05 5.12 -10.68
C VAL A 540 -20.16 4.13 -11.08
N PHE A 541 -21.04 4.51 -12.01
CA PHE A 541 -22.16 3.73 -12.51
C PHE A 541 -21.99 3.38 -14.00
N ILE A 542 -22.63 2.31 -14.43
CA ILE A 542 -22.71 1.90 -15.84
C ILE A 542 -23.46 2.94 -16.69
N ALA A 543 -23.25 2.91 -18.02
CA ALA A 543 -23.83 3.92 -18.92
C ALA A 543 -25.37 3.87 -18.93
N LEU A 544 -25.98 2.69 -18.79
CA LEU A 544 -27.43 2.53 -18.65
C LEU A 544 -27.98 3.33 -17.47
N SER A 545 -27.30 3.32 -16.31
CA SER A 545 -27.73 4.07 -15.13
C SER A 545 -27.73 5.58 -15.40
N THR A 546 -26.68 6.08 -16.05
CA THR A 546 -26.61 7.48 -16.46
C THR A 546 -27.69 7.81 -17.48
N ALA A 547 -27.83 7.00 -18.54
CA ALA A 547 -28.81 7.17 -19.60
C ALA A 547 -30.26 7.19 -19.09
N TYR A 548 -30.57 6.36 -18.09
CA TYR A 548 -31.92 6.22 -17.57
C TYR A 548 -32.25 7.32 -16.53
N LEU A 549 -31.32 7.66 -15.63
CA LEU A 549 -31.62 8.48 -14.45
C LEU A 549 -31.03 9.88 -14.49
N THR A 550 -29.86 10.09 -15.10
CA THR A 550 -29.08 11.32 -14.94
C THR A 550 -28.66 11.91 -16.27
N VAL A 551 -29.64 12.08 -17.16
CA VAL A 551 -29.52 12.85 -18.42
C VAL A 551 -30.47 14.05 -18.39
N PRO A 552 -30.17 15.15 -19.10
CA PRO A 552 -31.07 16.30 -19.19
C PRO A 552 -32.49 15.97 -19.65
N ALA A 553 -32.68 15.00 -20.56
CA ALA A 553 -34.00 14.56 -21.00
C ALA A 553 -34.87 13.96 -19.87
N ARG A 554 -34.28 13.49 -18.77
CA ARG A 554 -35.04 12.94 -17.63
C ARG A 554 -35.81 14.01 -16.87
N LEU A 555 -35.20 15.19 -16.69
CA LEU A 555 -35.85 16.37 -16.12
C LEU A 555 -35.49 17.60 -16.96
N PRO A 556 -36.27 17.88 -18.02
CA PRO A 556 -36.00 19.00 -18.90
C PRO A 556 -36.27 20.36 -18.24
N GLU A 557 -37.19 20.41 -17.29
CA GLU A 557 -37.56 21.64 -16.55
C GLU A 557 -36.78 21.74 -15.23
N PRO A 558 -35.89 22.74 -15.07
CA PRO A 558 -35.16 22.94 -13.82
C PRO A 558 -36.09 23.18 -12.63
N GLY A 559 -35.77 22.60 -11.47
CA GLY A 559 -36.54 22.80 -10.23
C GLY A 559 -37.83 21.98 -10.12
N THR A 560 -38.08 21.07 -11.07
CA THR A 560 -39.18 20.11 -11.01
C THR A 560 -38.74 18.75 -10.47
N TYR A 561 -39.69 17.95 -10.00
CA TYR A 561 -39.46 16.59 -9.52
C TYR A 561 -40.27 15.61 -10.38
N PRO A 562 -39.71 14.45 -10.77
CA PRO A 562 -40.43 13.52 -11.61
C PRO A 562 -41.45 12.75 -10.76
N THR A 563 -42.59 12.43 -11.36
CA THR A 563 -43.57 11.53 -10.74
C THR A 563 -43.07 10.09 -10.77
N LEU A 564 -43.66 9.23 -9.93
CA LEU A 564 -43.36 7.79 -9.93
C LEU A 564 -43.53 7.17 -11.32
N GLU A 565 -44.61 7.50 -12.02
CA GLU A 565 -44.88 7.02 -13.39
C GLU A 565 -43.88 7.54 -14.42
N GLN A 566 -43.38 8.78 -14.27
CA GLN A 566 -42.31 9.28 -15.12
C GLN A 566 -41.01 8.52 -14.91
N VAL A 567 -40.66 8.17 -13.67
CA VAL A 567 -39.43 7.40 -13.35
C VAL A 567 -39.55 5.93 -13.78
N LYS A 568 -40.76 5.35 -13.76
CA LYS A 568 -41.02 3.98 -14.25
C LYS A 568 -40.66 3.77 -15.72
N ASN A 569 -40.74 4.83 -16.51
CA ASN A 569 -40.46 4.79 -17.95
C ASN A 569 -39.10 5.43 -18.26
N PRO A 570 -38.40 4.99 -19.32
CA PRO A 570 -37.17 5.63 -19.78
C PRO A 570 -37.39 7.09 -20.23
N PRO A 571 -36.35 7.95 -20.24
CA PRO A 571 -36.49 9.32 -20.68
C PRO A 571 -36.69 9.43 -22.20
N PRO A 572 -37.17 10.57 -22.72
CA PRO A 572 -37.34 10.77 -24.16
C PRO A 572 -36.07 10.54 -24.98
N GLY A 573 -36.18 9.79 -26.08
CA GLY A 573 -35.05 9.47 -26.96
C GLY A 573 -34.15 8.34 -26.47
N PHE A 574 -34.48 7.71 -25.35
CA PHE A 574 -33.76 6.55 -24.83
C PHE A 574 -33.75 5.40 -25.87
N PRO A 575 -32.63 4.65 -25.99
CA PRO A 575 -32.50 3.62 -27.02
C PRO A 575 -33.47 2.44 -26.82
N ALA A 576 -33.96 1.88 -27.92
CA ALA A 576 -34.74 0.65 -27.93
C ALA A 576 -33.85 -0.54 -27.52
N THR A 577 -34.06 -1.04 -26.30
CA THR A 577 -33.28 -2.10 -25.64
C THR A 577 -34.22 -3.02 -24.85
N SER A 578 -33.71 -4.00 -24.11
CA SER A 578 -34.55 -4.82 -23.22
C SER A 578 -35.16 -4.02 -22.05
N VAL A 579 -34.63 -2.83 -21.76
CA VAL A 579 -35.06 -1.96 -20.65
C VAL A 579 -36.22 -1.06 -21.09
N ALA A 580 -37.42 -1.65 -21.20
CA ALA A 580 -38.63 -0.92 -21.56
C ALA A 580 -39.22 -0.10 -20.39
N ALA A 581 -39.14 -0.63 -19.16
CA ALA A 581 -39.62 0.01 -17.94
C ALA A 581 -38.95 -0.62 -16.70
N VAL A 582 -39.03 0.09 -15.57
CA VAL A 582 -38.64 -0.43 -14.24
C VAL A 582 -39.89 -0.71 -13.42
N LYS A 583 -39.78 -1.63 -12.46
CA LYS A 583 -40.91 -1.99 -11.58
C LYS A 583 -41.28 -0.83 -10.65
N THR A 584 -42.50 -0.81 -10.15
CA THR A 584 -43.00 0.28 -9.30
C THR A 584 -42.15 0.48 -8.04
N PHE A 585 -41.68 -0.59 -7.40
CA PHE A 585 -40.77 -0.48 -6.25
C PHE A 585 -39.37 0.04 -6.62
N GLU A 586 -38.87 -0.27 -7.81
CA GLU A 586 -37.57 0.20 -8.32
C GLU A 586 -37.64 1.71 -8.60
N ALA A 587 -38.71 2.16 -9.26
CA ALA A 587 -38.96 3.58 -9.49
C ALA A 587 -39.10 4.37 -8.17
N ARG A 588 -39.73 3.76 -7.15
CA ARG A 588 -39.85 4.38 -5.82
C ARG A 588 -38.50 4.57 -5.15
N ASP A 589 -37.59 3.61 -5.30
CA ASP A 589 -36.22 3.73 -4.82
C ASP A 589 -35.48 4.87 -5.55
N PHE A 590 -35.60 4.95 -6.88
CA PHE A 590 -34.98 6.02 -7.68
C PHE A 590 -35.47 7.43 -7.34
N LEU A 591 -36.69 7.60 -6.82
CA LEU A 591 -37.19 8.91 -6.38
C LEU A 591 -36.31 9.56 -5.29
N TYR A 592 -35.56 8.77 -4.51
CA TYR A 592 -34.58 9.30 -3.56
C TYR A 592 -33.54 10.20 -4.23
N MET A 593 -33.13 9.91 -5.48
CA MET A 593 -32.14 10.73 -6.19
C MET A 593 -32.59 12.16 -6.41
N PHE A 594 -33.89 12.38 -6.53
CA PHE A 594 -34.50 13.67 -6.77
C PHE A 594 -34.87 14.38 -5.46
N LYS A 595 -34.67 13.75 -4.30
CA LYS A 595 -35.05 14.35 -3.02
C LYS A 595 -33.96 15.30 -2.52
N SER A 596 -34.35 16.56 -2.28
CA SER A 596 -33.50 17.54 -1.58
C SER A 596 -33.49 17.29 -0.07
N PHE A 597 -32.33 17.47 0.55
CA PHE A 597 -32.13 17.40 1.99
C PHE A 597 -31.51 18.70 2.48
N ASN A 598 -32.03 19.28 3.57
CA ASN A 598 -31.54 20.53 4.17
C ASN A 598 -31.42 21.69 3.17
N ASN A 599 -32.37 21.82 2.23
CA ASN A 599 -32.35 22.82 1.14
C ASN A 599 -31.07 22.79 0.29
N ARG A 600 -30.41 21.62 0.21
CA ARG A 600 -29.23 21.39 -0.65
C ARG A 600 -29.67 20.75 -1.97
N PRO A 601 -28.86 20.89 -3.04
CA PRO A 601 -29.09 20.18 -4.29
C PRO A 601 -29.30 18.69 -4.07
N CYS A 602 -30.29 18.09 -4.75
CA CYS A 602 -30.51 16.66 -4.67
C CYS A 602 -29.37 15.89 -5.39
N VAL A 603 -29.34 14.56 -5.28
CA VAL A 603 -28.30 13.76 -5.94
C VAL A 603 -28.34 13.95 -7.45
N TYR A 604 -29.53 14.01 -8.05
CA TYR A 604 -29.69 14.28 -9.48
C TYR A 604 -29.05 15.62 -9.87
N ASP A 605 -29.33 16.71 -9.13
CA ASP A 605 -28.76 18.03 -9.44
C ASP A 605 -27.24 18.01 -9.39
N ARG A 606 -26.66 17.35 -8.38
CA ARG A 606 -25.21 17.25 -8.20
C ARG A 606 -24.55 16.47 -9.34
N VAL A 607 -25.17 15.35 -9.75
CA VAL A 607 -24.70 14.55 -10.90
C VAL A 607 -24.81 15.35 -12.20
N ILE A 608 -25.95 15.98 -12.48
CA ILE A 608 -26.14 16.77 -13.70
C ILE A 608 -25.20 17.97 -13.74
N SER A 609 -24.99 18.65 -12.63
CA SER A 609 -24.05 19.77 -12.51
C SER A 609 -22.62 19.31 -12.78
N GLY A 610 -22.18 18.21 -12.17
CA GLY A 610 -20.86 17.60 -12.43
C GLY A 610 -20.69 17.15 -13.88
N LEU A 611 -21.67 16.43 -14.43
CA LEU A 611 -21.65 15.97 -15.82
C LEU A 611 -21.64 17.14 -16.80
N LYS A 612 -22.48 18.17 -16.62
CA LYS A 612 -22.51 19.36 -17.50
C LYS A 612 -21.24 20.20 -17.37
N GLY A 613 -20.73 20.40 -16.16
CA GLY A 613 -19.54 21.22 -15.90
C GLY A 613 -18.23 20.56 -16.31
N SER A 614 -18.16 19.23 -16.34
CA SER A 614 -16.91 18.52 -16.66
C SER A 614 -16.46 18.68 -18.11
N SER A 615 -15.15 18.55 -18.34
CA SER A 615 -14.58 18.51 -19.69
C SER A 615 -14.79 17.16 -20.37
N ILE A 616 -14.74 16.07 -19.58
CA ILE A 616 -14.80 14.69 -20.04
C ILE A 616 -15.71 13.88 -19.10
N ILE A 617 -16.48 12.94 -19.65
CA ILE A 617 -17.13 11.88 -18.88
C ILE A 617 -16.30 10.60 -19.03
N LEU A 618 -15.90 9.98 -17.92
CA LEU A 618 -15.24 8.68 -17.91
C LEU A 618 -16.19 7.63 -17.35
N ALA A 619 -16.50 6.59 -18.12
CA ALA A 619 -17.44 5.55 -17.73
C ALA A 619 -16.76 4.18 -17.58
N LYS A 620 -17.07 3.48 -16.48
CA LYS A 620 -16.59 2.13 -16.17
C LYS A 620 -17.34 1.05 -16.97
N THR A 621 -17.23 1.13 -18.30
CA THR A 621 -17.90 0.21 -19.24
C THR A 621 -17.19 0.19 -20.59
N CYS A 622 -17.73 -0.55 -21.57
CA CYS A 622 -17.25 -0.65 -22.95
C CYS A 622 -18.42 -0.63 -23.95
N ASN A 623 -18.11 -0.41 -25.23
CA ASN A 623 -19.11 -0.35 -26.29
C ASN A 623 -19.81 -1.69 -26.52
N GLU A 624 -19.08 -2.80 -26.38
CA GLU A 624 -19.57 -4.16 -26.55
C GLU A 624 -20.73 -4.45 -25.59
N MET A 625 -20.69 -3.87 -24.39
CA MET A 625 -21.74 -4.05 -23.37
C MET A 625 -22.85 -3.01 -23.48
N GLU A 626 -22.53 -1.74 -23.77
CA GLU A 626 -23.46 -0.63 -23.55
C GLU A 626 -23.53 0.43 -24.67
N ALA A 627 -23.08 0.12 -25.89
CA ALA A 627 -23.02 1.09 -27.00
C ALA A 627 -24.28 1.98 -27.16
N PRO A 628 -25.53 1.45 -27.17
CA PRO A 628 -26.71 2.29 -27.34
C PRO A 628 -26.86 3.35 -26.22
N TYR A 629 -26.57 2.97 -24.98
CA TYR A 629 -26.64 3.88 -23.83
C TYR A 629 -25.52 4.92 -23.86
N ILE A 630 -24.31 4.51 -24.23
CA ILE A 630 -23.15 5.41 -24.37
C ILE A 630 -23.43 6.48 -25.42
N GLN A 631 -23.97 6.08 -26.58
CA GLN A 631 -24.31 7.03 -27.64
C GLN A 631 -25.42 7.99 -27.23
N TYR A 632 -26.43 7.50 -26.51
CA TYR A 632 -27.47 8.36 -25.96
C TYR A 632 -26.89 9.36 -24.95
N VAL A 633 -26.05 8.93 -24.01
CA VAL A 633 -25.35 9.84 -23.07
C VAL A 633 -24.50 10.87 -23.81
N LYS A 634 -23.76 10.47 -24.85
CA LYS A 634 -23.01 11.40 -25.71
C LYS A 634 -23.90 12.48 -26.32
N SER A 635 -25.07 12.10 -26.86
CA SER A 635 -26.04 13.05 -27.45
C SER A 635 -26.67 14.00 -26.42
N GLN A 636 -26.77 13.56 -25.17
CA GLN A 636 -27.39 14.31 -24.09
C GLN A 636 -26.46 15.39 -23.52
N PHE A 637 -25.15 15.15 -23.54
CA PHE A 637 -24.16 16.06 -22.96
C PHE A 637 -23.25 16.76 -23.98
N ASN A 638 -23.23 16.31 -25.23
CA ASN A 638 -22.41 16.86 -26.32
C ASN A 638 -20.93 17.03 -25.93
N LYS A 639 -20.35 16.01 -25.30
CA LYS A 639 -18.95 16.00 -24.84
C LYS A 639 -18.31 14.62 -24.96
N PRO A 640 -16.98 14.53 -24.91
CA PRO A 640 -16.29 13.25 -24.93
C PRO A 640 -16.74 12.35 -23.77
N VAL A 641 -17.09 11.11 -24.12
CA VAL A 641 -17.33 10.02 -23.16
C VAL A 641 -16.28 8.96 -23.45
N LEU A 642 -15.29 8.85 -22.56
CA LEU A 642 -14.21 7.88 -22.64
C LEU A 642 -14.58 6.64 -21.82
N LEU A 643 -14.05 5.50 -22.23
CA LEU A 643 -14.40 4.19 -21.70
C LEU A 643 -13.14 3.53 -21.15
N VAL A 644 -13.27 2.88 -19.98
CA VAL A 644 -12.14 2.19 -19.32
C VAL A 644 -12.37 0.67 -19.20
N GLY A 645 -13.39 0.17 -19.90
CA GLY A 645 -13.79 -1.22 -19.82
C GLY A 645 -14.57 -1.55 -18.54
N PRO A 646 -15.01 -2.81 -18.39
CA PRO A 646 -15.68 -3.29 -17.17
C PRO A 646 -14.73 -3.35 -15.95
N VAL A 647 -13.42 -3.18 -16.17
CA VAL A 647 -12.34 -3.13 -15.18
C VAL A 647 -12.30 -4.39 -14.31
N VAL A 648 -11.40 -5.29 -14.69
CA VAL A 648 -11.24 -6.63 -14.14
C VAL A 648 -10.25 -6.61 -12.96
N PRO A 649 -10.56 -7.20 -11.79
CA PRO A 649 -9.61 -7.30 -10.69
C PRO A 649 -8.38 -8.15 -11.02
N GLU A 650 -7.20 -7.72 -10.58
CA GLU A 650 -5.94 -8.45 -10.78
C GLU A 650 -5.76 -9.65 -9.82
N GLY A 651 -5.20 -10.75 -10.37
CA GLY A 651 -4.41 -11.75 -9.63
C GLY A 651 -5.16 -12.78 -8.75
N ARG A 652 -4.93 -14.07 -9.03
CA ARG A 652 -5.43 -15.25 -8.27
C ARG A 652 -4.28 -16.01 -7.57
N ALA A 653 -3.34 -15.30 -6.94
CA ALA A 653 -2.03 -15.88 -6.59
C ALA A 653 -1.94 -16.59 -5.21
N ASP A 654 -2.98 -16.53 -4.38
CA ASP A 654 -2.97 -17.13 -3.05
C ASP A 654 -3.94 -18.30 -2.93
N GLN A 655 -3.57 -19.34 -2.16
CA GLN A 655 -4.47 -20.45 -1.84
C GLN A 655 -5.69 -19.96 -1.06
N LEU A 656 -6.85 -20.56 -1.34
CA LEU A 656 -8.09 -20.34 -0.59
C LEU A 656 -7.88 -20.82 0.86
N GLU A 657 -8.42 -20.09 1.83
CA GLU A 657 -8.37 -20.45 3.25
C GLU A 657 -8.84 -21.90 3.45
N GLY A 658 -8.08 -22.67 4.22
CA GLY A 658 -8.29 -24.12 4.36
C GLY A 658 -9.73 -24.51 4.68
N LYS A 659 -10.42 -23.75 5.53
CA LYS A 659 -11.83 -24.03 5.87
C LYS A 659 -12.77 -24.01 4.66
N TRP A 660 -12.55 -23.09 3.72
CA TRP A 660 -13.38 -22.95 2.53
C TRP A 660 -12.98 -23.96 1.47
N ALA A 661 -11.67 -24.20 1.30
CA ALA A 661 -11.17 -25.25 0.42
C ALA A 661 -11.67 -26.64 0.83
N ASP A 662 -11.59 -26.97 2.12
CA ASP A 662 -12.03 -28.26 2.66
C ASP A 662 -13.54 -28.45 2.52
N TRP A 663 -14.34 -27.41 2.75
CA TRP A 663 -15.80 -27.50 2.60
C TRP A 663 -16.22 -27.58 1.13
N LEU A 664 -15.70 -26.70 0.28
CA LEU A 664 -16.04 -26.68 -1.15
C LEU A 664 -15.54 -27.92 -1.89
N GLY A 665 -14.42 -28.52 -1.45
CA GLY A 665 -13.83 -29.73 -2.03
C GLY A 665 -14.64 -31.01 -1.80
N GLN A 666 -15.68 -30.97 -0.96
CA GLN A 666 -16.56 -32.11 -0.71
C GLN A 666 -17.65 -32.29 -1.78
N PHE A 667 -17.82 -31.31 -2.67
CA PHE A 667 -18.93 -31.27 -3.62
C PHE A 667 -18.46 -31.40 -5.06
N GLU A 668 -19.33 -31.95 -5.90
CA GLU A 668 -19.09 -32.11 -7.34
C GLU A 668 -18.88 -30.75 -8.03
N ALA A 669 -18.19 -30.78 -9.16
CA ALA A 669 -17.97 -29.59 -9.98
C ALA A 669 -19.32 -28.92 -10.32
N LYS A 670 -19.35 -27.59 -10.21
CA LYS A 670 -20.52 -26.76 -10.56
C LYS A 670 -21.82 -27.08 -9.81
N SER A 671 -21.75 -27.66 -8.61
CA SER A 671 -22.91 -28.02 -7.80
C SER A 671 -23.24 -27.00 -6.69
N VAL A 672 -22.27 -26.19 -6.25
CA VAL A 672 -22.41 -25.27 -5.11
C VAL A 672 -22.95 -23.91 -5.57
N ILE A 673 -23.90 -23.37 -4.80
CA ILE A 673 -24.37 -21.99 -4.91
C ILE A 673 -23.56 -21.12 -3.94
N TYR A 674 -22.82 -20.16 -4.45
CA TYR A 674 -22.28 -19.08 -3.64
C TYR A 674 -23.27 -17.90 -3.63
N CYS A 675 -23.59 -17.36 -2.47
CA CYS A 675 -24.56 -16.28 -2.30
C CYS A 675 -23.98 -15.17 -1.42
N SER A 676 -23.90 -13.95 -1.95
CA SER A 676 -23.33 -12.79 -1.24
C SER A 676 -23.91 -11.46 -1.76
N PHE A 677 -24.24 -10.57 -0.83
CA PHE A 677 -24.77 -9.22 -1.11
C PHE A 677 -23.69 -8.14 -0.93
N GLY A 678 -22.41 -8.53 -0.84
CA GLY A 678 -21.32 -7.60 -0.60
C GLY A 678 -21.35 -6.99 0.80
N SER A 679 -20.66 -5.88 0.97
CA SER A 679 -20.44 -5.24 2.28
C SER A 679 -21.30 -3.98 2.52
N GLU A 680 -22.14 -3.59 1.55
CA GLU A 680 -22.97 -2.38 1.62
C GLU A 680 -24.47 -2.64 1.41
N THR A 681 -24.87 -3.88 1.08
CA THR A 681 -26.27 -4.26 0.89
C THR A 681 -26.69 -5.21 1.99
N PHE A 682 -27.64 -4.76 2.81
CA PHE A 682 -28.15 -5.51 3.95
C PHE A 682 -29.60 -5.88 3.68
N LEU A 683 -29.94 -7.16 3.88
CA LEU A 683 -31.30 -7.67 3.71
C LEU A 683 -32.08 -7.51 5.01
N ASN A 684 -33.39 -7.30 4.91
CA ASN A 684 -34.28 -7.37 6.06
C ASN A 684 -34.61 -8.83 6.44
N ASP A 685 -35.28 -9.04 7.56
CA ASP A 685 -35.63 -10.36 8.09
C ASP A 685 -36.39 -11.24 7.11
N ASP A 686 -37.46 -10.69 6.51
CA ASP A 686 -38.31 -11.47 5.62
C ASP A 686 -37.53 -11.86 4.35
N GLN A 687 -36.68 -10.97 3.86
CA GLN A 687 -35.77 -11.26 2.74
C GLN A 687 -34.75 -12.34 3.10
N ILE A 688 -34.13 -12.27 4.29
CA ILE A 688 -33.19 -13.30 4.76
C ILE A 688 -33.89 -14.64 4.89
N ARG A 689 -35.11 -14.65 5.44
CA ARG A 689 -35.91 -15.86 5.63
C ARG A 689 -36.27 -16.51 4.30
N GLU A 690 -36.86 -15.76 3.38
CA GLU A 690 -37.26 -16.29 2.06
C GLU A 690 -36.06 -16.71 1.22
N LEU A 691 -34.94 -15.97 1.28
CA LEU A 691 -33.69 -16.36 0.63
C LEU A 691 -33.15 -17.69 1.17
N ALA A 692 -33.05 -17.82 2.49
CA ALA A 692 -32.49 -19.01 3.13
C ALA A 692 -33.37 -20.25 2.89
N LEU A 693 -34.70 -20.10 2.98
CA LEU A 693 -35.65 -21.15 2.62
C LEU A 693 -35.58 -21.48 1.13
N GLY A 694 -35.41 -20.48 0.26
CA GLY A 694 -35.28 -20.69 -1.18
C GLY A 694 -34.05 -21.51 -1.53
N LEU A 695 -32.91 -21.19 -0.92
CA LEU A 695 -31.67 -21.97 -1.07
C LEU A 695 -31.84 -23.40 -0.52
N GLU A 696 -32.44 -23.56 0.66
CA GLU A 696 -32.77 -24.89 1.22
C GLU A 696 -33.63 -25.73 0.24
N LEU A 697 -34.66 -25.12 -0.35
CA LEU A 697 -35.59 -25.78 -1.26
C LEU A 697 -34.96 -26.21 -2.60
N THR A 698 -33.81 -25.65 -2.99
CA THR A 698 -33.09 -26.14 -4.18
C THR A 698 -32.51 -27.54 -3.98
N GLY A 699 -32.27 -27.94 -2.72
CA GLY A 699 -31.57 -29.18 -2.38
C GLY A 699 -30.07 -29.20 -2.73
N LEU A 700 -29.55 -28.11 -3.31
CA LEU A 700 -28.15 -27.95 -3.72
C LEU A 700 -27.29 -27.45 -2.54
N PRO A 701 -25.99 -27.78 -2.52
CA PRO A 701 -25.07 -27.19 -1.55
C PRO A 701 -24.96 -25.67 -1.72
N PHE A 702 -24.87 -24.92 -0.62
CA PHE A 702 -24.75 -23.46 -0.70
C PHE A 702 -23.88 -22.84 0.40
N LEU A 703 -23.18 -21.77 0.04
CA LEU A 703 -22.49 -20.87 0.96
C LEU A 703 -23.19 -19.50 0.91
N LEU A 704 -23.91 -19.14 1.98
CA LEU A 704 -24.62 -17.89 2.12
C LEU A 704 -23.84 -16.94 3.06
N VAL A 705 -23.43 -15.80 2.53
CA VAL A 705 -22.75 -14.73 3.29
C VAL A 705 -23.71 -13.56 3.48
N LEU A 706 -24.07 -13.30 4.74
CA LEU A 706 -24.94 -12.20 5.15
C LEU A 706 -24.18 -11.21 6.01
N ASN A 707 -24.18 -9.95 5.61
CA ASN A 707 -23.57 -8.86 6.36
C ASN A 707 -24.65 -7.95 6.95
N PHE A 708 -24.27 -7.20 7.98
CA PHE A 708 -25.13 -6.30 8.73
C PHE A 708 -24.41 -4.97 8.97
N PRO A 709 -25.13 -3.88 9.30
CA PRO A 709 -24.51 -2.60 9.66
C PRO A 709 -23.48 -2.76 10.78
N ALA A 710 -22.43 -1.93 10.79
CA ALA A 710 -21.29 -2.08 11.71
C ALA A 710 -21.66 -2.10 13.21
N ASN A 711 -22.80 -1.52 13.58
CA ASN A 711 -23.29 -1.45 14.96
C ASN A 711 -24.19 -2.64 15.36
N ALA A 712 -24.45 -3.59 14.45
CA ALA A 712 -25.31 -4.74 14.69
C ALA A 712 -24.49 -5.98 15.09
N ASP A 713 -25.00 -6.78 16.03
CA ASP A 713 -24.44 -8.09 16.36
C ASP A 713 -24.92 -9.11 15.32
N ALA A 714 -24.06 -9.43 14.35
CA ALA A 714 -24.35 -10.39 13.28
C ALA A 714 -24.86 -11.75 13.80
N SER A 715 -24.38 -12.22 14.95
CA SER A 715 -24.84 -13.50 15.52
C SER A 715 -26.25 -13.41 16.11
N ALA A 716 -26.62 -12.25 16.66
CA ALA A 716 -27.99 -11.98 17.10
C ALA A 716 -28.94 -11.82 15.90
N GLU A 717 -28.51 -11.07 14.88
CA GLU A 717 -29.30 -10.83 13.66
C GLU A 717 -29.61 -12.14 12.91
N LEU A 718 -28.60 -13.00 12.72
CA LEU A 718 -28.80 -14.31 12.09
C LEU A 718 -29.77 -15.19 12.88
N ARG A 719 -29.65 -15.24 14.22
CA ARG A 719 -30.57 -16.02 15.07
C ARG A 719 -32.01 -15.50 14.99
N ARG A 720 -32.18 -14.19 14.81
CA ARG A 720 -33.49 -13.53 14.72
C ARG A 720 -34.16 -13.76 13.37
N ALA A 721 -33.41 -13.64 12.28
CA ALA A 721 -33.96 -13.66 10.93
C ALA A 721 -34.11 -15.09 10.34
N LEU A 722 -33.22 -16.02 10.70
CA LEU A 722 -33.24 -17.37 10.12
C LEU A 722 -34.41 -18.21 10.65
N PRO A 723 -35.05 -19.05 9.80
CA PRO A 723 -36.05 -20.01 10.23
C PRO A 723 -35.53 -20.96 11.33
N GLU A 724 -36.41 -21.29 12.26
CA GLU A 724 -36.09 -22.24 13.34
C GLU A 724 -35.63 -23.59 12.78
N GLY A 725 -34.55 -24.13 13.34
CA GLY A 725 -33.96 -25.41 12.94
C GLY A 725 -33.24 -25.42 11.58
N LEU A 726 -33.19 -24.30 10.84
CA LEU A 726 -32.59 -24.27 9.50
C LEU A 726 -31.13 -24.76 9.51
N MET A 727 -30.31 -24.26 10.44
CA MET A 727 -28.88 -24.60 10.51
C MET A 727 -28.63 -26.10 10.68
N GLU A 728 -29.51 -26.81 11.39
CA GLU A 728 -29.43 -28.27 11.53
C GLU A 728 -29.94 -28.99 10.27
N ARG A 729 -31.01 -28.51 9.62
CA ARG A 729 -31.54 -29.11 8.40
C ARG A 729 -30.58 -29.04 7.22
N VAL A 730 -29.82 -27.94 7.11
CA VAL A 730 -28.84 -27.75 6.04
C VAL A 730 -27.45 -28.25 6.41
N LYS A 731 -27.25 -28.83 7.59
CA LYS A 731 -25.95 -29.29 8.05
C LYS A 731 -25.28 -30.23 7.06
N GLY A 732 -24.05 -29.93 6.69
CA GLY A 732 -23.28 -30.69 5.69
C GLY A 732 -23.58 -30.34 4.23
N LYS A 733 -24.61 -29.53 3.94
CA LYS A 733 -24.92 -29.01 2.59
C LYS A 733 -24.92 -27.49 2.50
N GLY A 734 -25.30 -26.79 3.56
CA GLY A 734 -25.38 -25.34 3.63
C GLY A 734 -24.47 -24.78 4.71
N VAL A 735 -23.77 -23.69 4.40
CA VAL A 735 -23.04 -22.87 5.37
C VAL A 735 -23.59 -21.45 5.30
N ILE A 736 -23.97 -20.91 6.47
CA ILE A 736 -24.36 -19.51 6.61
C ILE A 736 -23.27 -18.81 7.43
N SER A 737 -22.70 -17.76 6.86
CA SER A 737 -21.59 -17.00 7.44
C SER A 737 -21.88 -15.50 7.41
N SER A 738 -21.15 -14.75 8.24
CA SER A 738 -21.16 -13.28 8.23
C SER A 738 -19.72 -12.76 8.28
N GLY A 739 -19.52 -11.54 7.77
CA GLY A 739 -18.22 -10.90 7.68
C GLY A 739 -17.53 -11.11 6.34
N TRP A 740 -16.22 -10.85 6.33
CA TRP A 740 -15.40 -10.90 5.13
C TRP A 740 -15.06 -12.34 4.72
N VAL A 741 -15.10 -12.62 3.41
CA VAL A 741 -14.68 -13.88 2.79
C VAL A 741 -13.83 -13.63 1.55
N GLU A 742 -13.03 -14.61 1.13
CA GLU A 742 -12.19 -14.57 -0.07
C GLU A 742 -13.02 -14.78 -1.35
N GLN A 743 -13.98 -13.87 -1.61
CA GLN A 743 -15.00 -13.99 -2.66
C GLN A 743 -14.44 -14.43 -4.03
N GLN A 744 -13.38 -13.78 -4.51
CA GLN A 744 -12.75 -14.11 -5.80
C GLN A 744 -12.22 -15.55 -5.86
N LYS A 745 -11.66 -16.05 -4.75
CA LYS A 745 -11.14 -17.43 -4.65
C LYS A 745 -12.27 -18.44 -4.53
N ILE A 746 -13.35 -18.10 -3.80
CA ILE A 746 -14.55 -18.93 -3.69
C ILE A 746 -15.19 -19.09 -5.07
N LEU A 747 -15.43 -17.98 -5.79
CA LEU A 747 -15.99 -17.98 -7.15
C LEU A 747 -15.14 -18.78 -8.14
N ALA A 748 -13.81 -18.80 -7.96
CA ALA A 748 -12.90 -19.55 -8.81
C ALA A 748 -12.86 -21.06 -8.51
N HIS A 749 -13.44 -21.51 -7.38
CA HIS A 749 -13.42 -22.92 -7.00
C HIS A 749 -14.27 -23.76 -7.96
N SER A 750 -13.78 -24.94 -8.34
CA SER A 750 -14.39 -25.81 -9.35
C SER A 750 -15.81 -26.27 -8.99
N SER A 751 -16.10 -26.44 -7.71
CA SER A 751 -17.43 -26.82 -7.21
C SER A 751 -18.48 -25.71 -7.28
N VAL A 752 -18.08 -24.43 -7.36
CA VAL A 752 -19.04 -23.32 -7.47
C VAL A 752 -19.60 -23.26 -8.88
N GLY A 753 -20.92 -23.42 -8.99
CA GLY A 753 -21.65 -23.41 -10.26
C GLY A 753 -22.57 -22.21 -10.44
N CYS A 754 -22.98 -21.56 -9.35
CA CYS A 754 -23.87 -20.42 -9.37
C CYS A 754 -23.41 -19.34 -8.38
N TYR A 755 -23.48 -18.08 -8.80
CA TYR A 755 -23.33 -16.92 -7.95
C TYR A 755 -24.65 -16.15 -7.86
N LEU A 756 -25.28 -16.19 -6.69
CA LEU A 756 -26.43 -15.36 -6.35
C LEU A 756 -25.92 -14.04 -5.73
N SER A 757 -26.12 -12.94 -6.44
CA SER A 757 -25.58 -11.63 -6.04
C SER A 757 -26.61 -10.52 -6.05
N HIS A 758 -26.28 -9.43 -5.37
CA HIS A 758 -27.05 -8.18 -5.38
C HIS A 758 -26.94 -7.38 -6.69
N ALA A 759 -26.28 -7.90 -7.74
CA ALA A 759 -26.06 -7.20 -9.01
C ALA A 759 -25.27 -5.89 -8.92
N GLY A 760 -24.43 -5.68 -7.90
CA GLY A 760 -23.42 -4.62 -7.94
C GLY A 760 -22.43 -4.92 -9.07
N PHE A 761 -22.16 -3.93 -9.95
CA PHE A 761 -21.48 -4.21 -11.21
C PHE A 761 -20.10 -4.85 -11.03
N SER A 762 -19.31 -4.44 -10.02
CA SER A 762 -18.03 -5.11 -9.71
C SER A 762 -18.22 -6.60 -9.34
N SER A 763 -19.26 -6.95 -8.59
CA SER A 763 -19.57 -8.34 -8.25
C SER A 763 -20.03 -9.12 -9.48
N VAL A 764 -20.77 -8.49 -10.39
CA VAL A 764 -21.13 -9.08 -11.69
C VAL A 764 -19.88 -9.41 -12.49
N ILE A 765 -18.93 -8.47 -12.61
CA ILE A 765 -17.66 -8.70 -13.33
C ILE A 765 -16.86 -9.83 -12.67
N GLU A 766 -16.76 -9.87 -11.33
CA GLU A 766 -16.14 -10.99 -10.61
C GLU A 766 -16.80 -12.34 -10.89
N GLY A 767 -18.12 -12.36 -11.01
CA GLY A 767 -18.87 -13.54 -11.41
C GLY A 767 -18.61 -13.96 -12.86
N LEU A 768 -18.60 -13.01 -13.81
CA LEU A 768 -18.33 -13.26 -15.23
C LEU A 768 -16.90 -13.79 -15.49
N LEU A 769 -15.93 -13.43 -14.66
CA LEU A 769 -14.55 -13.96 -14.75
C LEU A 769 -14.45 -15.46 -14.43
N ASN A 770 -15.47 -16.01 -13.79
CA ASN A 770 -15.49 -17.38 -13.32
C ASN A 770 -16.49 -18.20 -14.11
N ASP A 771 -16.27 -19.51 -14.13
CA ASP A 771 -17.15 -20.43 -14.84
C ASP A 771 -18.35 -20.79 -13.94
N CYS A 772 -19.17 -19.79 -13.62
CA CYS A 772 -20.39 -19.93 -12.81
C CYS A 772 -21.51 -19.05 -13.38
N GLN A 773 -22.75 -19.49 -13.20
CA GLN A 773 -23.93 -18.78 -13.69
C GLN A 773 -24.37 -17.71 -12.70
N LEU A 774 -24.92 -16.60 -13.21
CA LEU A 774 -25.35 -15.47 -12.38
C LEU A 774 -26.85 -15.52 -12.09
N VAL A 775 -27.20 -15.45 -10.81
CA VAL A 775 -28.55 -15.14 -10.34
C VAL A 775 -28.52 -13.78 -9.65
N LEU A 776 -29.41 -12.89 -10.07
CA LEU A 776 -29.39 -11.48 -9.69
C LEU A 776 -30.58 -11.17 -8.80
N LEU A 777 -30.31 -10.67 -7.60
CA LEU A 777 -31.31 -10.24 -6.64
C LEU A 777 -31.01 -8.79 -6.20
N PRO A 778 -31.20 -7.81 -7.11
CA PRO A 778 -30.87 -6.41 -6.84
C PRO A 778 -31.71 -5.86 -5.70
N GLN A 779 -31.13 -5.00 -4.85
CA GLN A 779 -31.79 -4.49 -3.65
C GLN A 779 -32.05 -2.99 -3.66
N LYS A 780 -31.16 -2.20 -4.28
CA LYS A 780 -31.23 -0.73 -4.25
C LYS A 780 -30.43 -0.09 -5.38
N GLY A 781 -30.81 1.13 -5.74
CA GLY A 781 -30.05 2.01 -6.61
C GLY A 781 -29.67 1.37 -7.95
N ASP A 782 -28.43 1.57 -8.37
CA ASP A 782 -27.91 1.13 -9.67
C ASP A 782 -27.99 -0.39 -9.89
N GLN A 783 -28.10 -1.18 -8.81
CA GLN A 783 -28.23 -2.64 -8.88
C GLN A 783 -29.41 -3.08 -9.76
N PHE A 784 -30.53 -2.35 -9.73
CA PHE A 784 -31.69 -2.66 -10.55
C PHE A 784 -31.37 -2.55 -12.05
N LEU A 785 -30.66 -1.49 -12.45
CA LEU A 785 -30.30 -1.27 -13.84
C LEU A 785 -29.16 -2.20 -14.27
N ASN A 786 -28.18 -2.46 -13.40
CA ASN A 786 -27.15 -3.47 -13.62
C ASN A 786 -27.81 -4.85 -13.88
N SER A 787 -28.82 -5.22 -13.10
CA SER A 787 -29.55 -6.48 -13.26
C SER A 787 -30.26 -6.56 -14.62
N LYS A 788 -30.91 -5.49 -15.06
CA LYS A 788 -31.58 -5.43 -16.37
C LYS A 788 -30.59 -5.49 -17.53
N LEU A 789 -29.44 -4.82 -17.44
CA LEU A 789 -28.37 -4.96 -18.43
C LEU A 789 -27.94 -6.43 -18.55
N VAL A 790 -27.60 -7.06 -17.43
CA VAL A 790 -27.01 -8.40 -17.43
C VAL A 790 -28.01 -9.49 -17.83
N SER A 791 -29.24 -9.43 -17.32
CA SER A 791 -30.28 -10.43 -17.62
C SER A 791 -31.00 -10.18 -18.94
N GLY A 792 -31.15 -8.92 -19.34
CA GLY A 792 -31.91 -8.51 -20.52
C GLY A 792 -31.03 -8.39 -21.77
N ASP A 793 -30.14 -7.41 -21.82
CA ASP A 793 -29.35 -7.12 -23.03
C ASP A 793 -28.21 -8.13 -23.22
N LEU A 794 -27.44 -8.39 -22.16
CA LEU A 794 -26.31 -9.31 -22.22
C LEU A 794 -26.75 -10.79 -22.17
N ARG A 795 -27.95 -11.04 -21.64
CA ARG A 795 -28.52 -12.37 -21.37
C ARG A 795 -27.50 -13.31 -20.74
N ALA A 796 -26.77 -12.83 -19.74
CA ALA A 796 -25.65 -13.51 -19.08
C ALA A 796 -25.95 -13.87 -17.60
N GLY A 797 -27.21 -13.69 -17.18
CA GLY A 797 -27.70 -14.06 -15.86
C GLY A 797 -29.22 -14.06 -15.82
N VAL A 798 -29.79 -14.48 -14.69
CA VAL A 798 -31.23 -14.51 -14.45
C VAL A 798 -31.57 -13.63 -13.26
N GLU A 799 -32.47 -12.68 -13.42
CA GLU A 799 -33.01 -11.90 -12.32
C GLU A 799 -34.08 -12.71 -11.57
N VAL A 800 -34.00 -12.72 -10.23
CA VAL A 800 -35.04 -13.30 -9.38
C VAL A 800 -36.33 -12.51 -9.58
N ASN A 801 -37.43 -13.21 -9.84
CA ASN A 801 -38.72 -12.56 -9.97
C ASN A 801 -39.15 -11.91 -8.65
N ARG A 802 -39.60 -10.65 -8.74
CA ARG A 802 -40.05 -9.82 -7.61
C ARG A 802 -41.36 -9.15 -7.98
N ARG A 803 -42.29 -9.07 -7.03
CA ARG A 803 -43.58 -8.38 -7.18
C ARG A 803 -43.39 -6.91 -7.53
N ASP A 804 -44.18 -6.39 -8.45
CA ASP A 804 -44.01 -5.04 -9.01
C ASP A 804 -44.14 -3.91 -7.97
N GLU A 805 -45.11 -4.01 -7.06
CA GLU A 805 -45.46 -2.90 -6.16
C GLU A 805 -44.46 -2.67 -5.03
N ASP A 806 -43.97 -3.74 -4.40
CA ASP A 806 -43.15 -3.68 -3.18
C ASP A 806 -41.87 -4.50 -3.26
N GLY A 807 -41.63 -5.18 -4.39
CA GLY A 807 -40.43 -5.97 -4.59
C GLY A 807 -40.37 -7.23 -3.72
N TYR A 808 -41.48 -7.72 -3.19
CA TYR A 808 -41.49 -9.00 -2.48
C TYR A 808 -41.04 -10.15 -3.40
N PHE A 809 -40.23 -11.07 -2.86
CA PHE A 809 -39.90 -12.35 -3.47
C PHE A 809 -40.11 -13.47 -2.46
N GLY A 810 -40.60 -14.61 -2.91
CA GLY A 810 -40.69 -15.81 -2.09
C GLY A 810 -39.53 -16.77 -2.33
N LYS A 811 -39.38 -17.74 -1.44
CA LYS A 811 -38.47 -18.88 -1.56
C LYS A 811 -38.57 -19.61 -2.91
N GLU A 812 -39.77 -19.67 -3.48
CA GLU A 812 -40.01 -20.29 -4.79
C GLU A 812 -39.44 -19.46 -5.95
N ASP A 813 -39.40 -18.13 -5.83
CA ASP A 813 -38.76 -17.27 -6.84
C ASP A 813 -37.24 -17.49 -6.86
N ILE A 814 -36.62 -17.65 -5.68
CA ILE A 814 -35.21 -17.98 -5.53
C ILE A 814 -34.91 -19.35 -6.12
N LYS A 815 -35.68 -20.38 -5.73
CA LYS A 815 -35.55 -21.74 -6.24
C LYS A 815 -35.64 -21.77 -7.77
N ARG A 816 -36.69 -21.16 -8.34
CA ARG A 816 -36.88 -21.12 -9.80
C ARG A 816 -35.72 -20.46 -10.52
N ALA A 817 -35.24 -19.32 -10.03
CA ALA A 817 -34.12 -18.62 -10.65
C ALA A 817 -32.84 -19.47 -10.64
N VAL A 818 -32.51 -20.09 -9.50
CA VAL A 818 -31.35 -20.98 -9.38
C VAL A 818 -31.50 -22.22 -10.27
N GLU A 819 -32.63 -22.91 -10.22
CA GLU A 819 -32.88 -24.12 -11.02
C GLU A 819 -32.80 -23.84 -12.52
N SER A 820 -33.23 -22.66 -12.97
CA SER A 820 -33.18 -22.28 -14.39
C SER A 820 -31.77 -22.25 -14.96
N VAL A 821 -30.74 -22.02 -14.13
CA VAL A 821 -29.34 -21.95 -14.56
C VAL A 821 -28.49 -23.12 -14.07
N MET A 822 -28.88 -23.80 -12.99
CA MET A 822 -28.12 -24.92 -12.42
C MET A 822 -28.67 -26.31 -12.79
N VAL A 823 -29.97 -26.43 -13.04
CA VAL A 823 -30.65 -27.73 -13.24
C VAL A 823 -31.21 -27.83 -14.66
N ARG A 824 -32.00 -26.84 -15.10
CA ARG A 824 -32.64 -26.81 -16.42
C ARG A 824 -31.77 -26.13 -17.46
N VAL A 825 -30.53 -26.61 -17.58
CA VAL A 825 -29.47 -25.95 -18.34
C VAL A 825 -29.69 -25.97 -19.85
N ASP A 826 -30.49 -26.91 -20.34
CA ASP A 826 -30.81 -27.08 -21.77
C ASP A 826 -32.10 -26.35 -22.18
N GLU A 827 -32.87 -25.83 -21.21
CA GLU A 827 -34.07 -25.03 -21.42
C GLU A 827 -33.74 -23.53 -21.42
N GLU A 828 -34.62 -22.69 -21.97
CA GLU A 828 -34.50 -21.24 -21.79
C GLU A 828 -35.00 -20.83 -20.39
N PRO A 829 -34.33 -19.89 -19.71
CA PRO A 829 -33.18 -19.10 -20.17
C PRO A 829 -31.81 -19.78 -19.98
N GLY A 830 -31.71 -20.92 -19.29
CA GLY A 830 -30.46 -21.58 -18.92
C GLY A 830 -29.48 -21.79 -20.08
N LYS A 831 -29.99 -22.23 -21.23
CA LYS A 831 -29.22 -22.47 -22.45
C LYS A 831 -28.54 -21.20 -22.97
N SER A 832 -29.32 -20.13 -23.15
CA SER A 832 -28.79 -18.86 -23.66
C SER A 832 -27.89 -18.17 -22.65
N VAL A 833 -28.24 -18.22 -21.36
CA VAL A 833 -27.44 -17.65 -20.27
C VAL A 833 -26.07 -18.30 -20.22
N ARG A 834 -25.97 -19.63 -20.26
CA ARG A 834 -24.69 -20.34 -20.28
C ARG A 834 -23.87 -20.02 -21.52
N GLY A 835 -24.51 -20.00 -22.69
CA GLY A 835 -23.86 -19.67 -23.96
C GLY A 835 -23.26 -18.26 -23.96
N ASN A 836 -23.99 -17.27 -23.46
CA ASN A 836 -23.53 -15.89 -23.41
C ASN A 836 -22.56 -15.64 -22.26
N GLN A 837 -22.78 -16.24 -21.09
CA GLN A 837 -21.86 -16.15 -19.96
C GLN A 837 -20.47 -16.65 -20.38
N LYS A 838 -20.38 -17.74 -21.15
CA LYS A 838 -19.11 -18.21 -21.72
C LYS A 838 -18.43 -17.17 -22.61
N LYS A 839 -19.18 -16.54 -23.52
CA LYS A 839 -18.64 -15.49 -24.42
C LYS A 839 -18.15 -14.28 -23.63
N TRP A 840 -18.94 -13.82 -22.65
CA TRP A 840 -18.55 -12.72 -21.79
C TRP A 840 -17.34 -13.05 -20.95
N ARG A 841 -17.26 -14.28 -20.43
CA ARG A 841 -16.08 -14.79 -19.73
C ARG A 841 -14.83 -14.76 -20.60
N GLU A 842 -14.92 -15.24 -21.84
CA GLU A 842 -13.82 -15.18 -22.80
C GLU A 842 -13.39 -13.73 -23.06
N PHE A 843 -14.36 -12.82 -23.27
CA PHE A 843 -14.11 -11.39 -23.46
C PHE A 843 -13.42 -10.73 -22.25
N VAL A 844 -13.89 -10.98 -21.02
CA VAL A 844 -13.28 -10.36 -19.82
C VAL A 844 -11.92 -10.98 -19.45
N LEU A 845 -11.64 -12.21 -19.88
CA LEU A 845 -10.34 -12.87 -19.67
C LEU A 845 -9.31 -12.53 -20.76
N ASP A 846 -9.75 -11.97 -21.89
CA ASP A 846 -8.86 -11.57 -22.98
C ASP A 846 -8.03 -10.36 -22.55
N LYS A 847 -6.76 -10.60 -22.23
CA LYS A 847 -5.82 -9.55 -21.83
C LYS A 847 -5.62 -8.50 -22.92
N GLY A 848 -5.60 -8.88 -24.19
CA GLY A 848 -5.42 -7.91 -25.29
C GLY A 848 -6.58 -6.93 -25.36
N VAL A 849 -7.80 -7.41 -25.11
CA VAL A 849 -8.99 -6.54 -25.00
C VAL A 849 -8.91 -5.65 -23.76
N GLN A 850 -8.58 -6.22 -22.58
CA GLN A 850 -8.51 -5.43 -21.35
C GLN A 850 -7.41 -4.35 -21.40
N ASP A 851 -6.22 -4.70 -21.91
CA ASP A 851 -5.11 -3.78 -22.11
C ASP A 851 -5.47 -2.72 -23.17
N GLY A 852 -6.20 -3.10 -24.21
CA GLY A 852 -6.70 -2.21 -25.25
C GLY A 852 -7.55 -1.05 -24.72
N PHE A 853 -8.47 -1.31 -23.77
CA PHE A 853 -9.27 -0.24 -23.16
C PHE A 853 -8.44 0.83 -22.47
N ILE A 854 -7.32 0.43 -21.85
CA ILE A 854 -6.42 1.35 -21.15
C ILE A 854 -5.59 2.14 -22.13
N VAL A 855 -5.04 1.46 -23.16
CA VAL A 855 -4.28 2.11 -24.23
C VAL A 855 -5.14 3.17 -24.94
N ASP A 856 -6.38 2.83 -25.28
CA ASP A 856 -7.31 3.74 -25.96
C ASP A 856 -7.68 4.92 -25.05
N LEU A 857 -7.98 4.67 -23.77
CA LEU A 857 -8.24 5.72 -22.80
C LEU A 857 -7.07 6.71 -22.69
N VAL A 858 -5.85 6.21 -22.53
CA VAL A 858 -4.67 7.08 -22.37
C VAL A 858 -4.45 7.91 -23.63
N LYS A 859 -4.53 7.29 -24.81
CA LYS A 859 -4.40 7.98 -26.10
C LYS A 859 -5.44 9.10 -26.26
N GLU A 860 -6.69 8.85 -25.88
CA GLU A 860 -7.73 9.88 -25.91
C GLU A 860 -7.47 11.00 -24.90
N MET A 861 -7.00 10.67 -23.70
CA MET A 861 -6.65 11.65 -22.68
C MET A 861 -5.44 12.52 -23.10
N GLU A 862 -4.39 11.94 -23.69
CA GLU A 862 -3.22 12.65 -24.22
C GLU A 862 -3.63 13.62 -25.35
N ALA A 863 -4.48 13.16 -26.28
CA ALA A 863 -5.00 13.99 -27.35
C ALA A 863 -5.80 15.19 -26.81
N ILE A 864 -6.62 14.99 -25.78
CA ILE A 864 -7.38 16.08 -25.14
C ILE A 864 -6.47 17.01 -24.34
N ALA A 865 -5.39 16.49 -23.73
CA ALA A 865 -4.40 17.31 -23.05
C ALA A 865 -3.65 18.24 -24.02
N GLY A 866 -3.51 17.85 -25.28
CA GLY A 866 -2.68 18.53 -26.27
C GLY A 866 -1.21 18.11 -26.21
N ILE A 867 -0.94 16.90 -25.68
CA ILE A 867 0.40 16.32 -25.56
C ILE A 867 0.72 15.63 -26.89
N SER A 868 1.72 16.14 -27.60
CA SER A 868 2.23 15.53 -28.84
C SER A 868 3.28 14.48 -28.48
N ASN A 869 3.13 13.25 -28.98
CA ASN A 869 4.20 12.25 -28.92
C ASN A 869 5.37 12.70 -29.81
N THR A 870 6.37 13.35 -29.21
CA THR A 870 7.71 13.52 -29.78
C THR A 870 8.67 12.54 -29.16
#